data_AF-A0A959GVW1-F1
#
_entry.id   AF-A0A959GVW1-F1
#
_cell.length_a   1.000
_cell.length_b   1.000
_cell.length_c   1.000
_cell.angle_alpha   90.00
_cell.angle_beta   90.00
_cell.angle_gamma   90.00
#
_symmetry.space_group_name_H-M   'P 1'
#
loop_
_entity.id
_entity.type
_entity.pdbx_description
1 polymer ?
#
loop_
_entity_poly.entity_id
_entity_poly.type
_entity_poly.pdbx_seq_one_letter_code
_entity_poly.pdbx_strand_id
1 'polypeptide(L)'
;MTETHTHQSEEQAAARLQALDATLDSAIASAWGASSPESQLESLALEGGVLCQAFSTLGGQCMAQLEADRRYPEEETFLYYLINYEWAEEAKAFLLLWRDVLFQLQKAAQLAAEGAVTEENLLRLSRESKEVVEQAAEWLKGFVKRATKPGGRWQPSRKARIEAWRRQKNPWPVYQEQLGLLAGQCGTLFRQHREMAAAGAVFRQVRAEVSQLATACQAEVADATEKAEKAVAFFEQEKSEHGEYQLGKVIAHLENLSGQVQPSPHLFDFSNAVEQALEFLPEKMQVAVSISGGNLITQELNLRRRTRQWLESELLPLLYEAWELAENAANGLKASLSNIRNRAIILSAENKEGKKMEIDTRGILQPLEGFRNIASNTEEELSALAGLANRRLQAFFRLSAIYDTDAIFLAVPLQSSISQFRLHRNKWMQRLQQWMARKAGAFQKWQEAAEREERLSVSEKAVRYIQHRKIPSDNSHYAAIFQSQGYIGESFWVGREEELQHIRNIIDNWEKGYRGAVAITGTRFSGKTFFGEIVANRYFPGKAIRLSPDAVVEVQGRKMEAGYDLEKALEFVRKHTLNQRPMAWIDDLELWWSPSIPLNQNLRSLRRYIDDHSNSIFFLMSMGNVLKSHLQKYHEIGRLFLSEINLDYVPASVVYDAVLIRHGATHINLLDENGEEVAPPAFKRLSDRIHRISGGNIGEALFQWAVSARKGEAEGSVLVEPRGNYSMPDFLGPDSAVLLCAVMIQKRVNEYRLRKSLGPSFSDKYVNILQRLLSVGLLIRQPDGWLEANPVAVNAIGALLESKNYIKYHQWKQ
;
A
#
# COMPACT_ATOMS: atom_id res chain seq x y z
N MET A 1 61.30 54.39 24.56
CA MET A 1 60.05 54.38 23.77
C MET A 1 59.83 53.08 22.99
N THR A 2 60.86 52.25 22.79
CA THR A 2 60.75 50.91 22.18
C THR A 2 60.35 49.80 23.17
N GLU A 3 60.67 49.93 24.47
CA GLU A 3 60.30 48.94 25.52
C GLU A 3 58.81 48.97 25.93
N THR A 4 58.08 50.05 25.62
CA THR A 4 56.64 50.18 25.94
C THR A 4 55.71 49.56 24.90
N HIS A 5 56.20 49.33 23.67
CA HIS A 5 55.43 48.64 22.62
C HIS A 5 55.63 47.11 22.65
N THR A 6 56.76 46.63 23.18
CA THR A 6 57.15 45.22 23.30
C THR A 6 56.21 44.37 24.15
N HIS A 7 55.53 44.96 25.13
CA HIS A 7 54.60 44.24 26.01
C HIS A 7 53.15 44.24 25.51
N GLN A 8 52.77 45.18 24.63
CA GLN A 8 51.37 45.42 24.30
C GLN A 8 50.76 44.36 23.35
N SER A 9 51.53 43.71 22.49
CA SER A 9 51.02 42.78 21.46
C SER A 9 50.70 41.37 22.02
N GLU A 10 51.65 40.73 22.71
CA GLU A 10 51.39 39.46 23.40
C GLU A 10 50.35 39.60 24.51
N GLU A 11 50.34 40.73 25.23
CA GLU A 11 49.35 41.02 26.27
C GLU A 11 47.93 41.16 25.68
N GLN A 12 47.80 41.71 24.47
CA GLN A 12 46.52 41.74 23.74
C GLN A 12 46.05 40.33 23.33
N ALA A 13 46.95 39.47 22.83
CA ALA A 13 46.60 38.09 22.50
C ALA A 13 46.18 37.29 23.74
N ALA A 14 46.89 37.48 24.86
CA ALA A 14 46.57 36.86 26.14
C ALA A 14 45.24 37.36 26.72
N ALA A 15 44.95 38.66 26.63
CA ALA A 15 43.67 39.24 27.06
C ALA A 15 42.49 38.70 26.24
N ARG A 16 42.66 38.52 24.93
CA ARG A 16 41.63 37.90 24.06
C ARG A 16 41.37 36.43 24.41
N LEU A 17 42.42 35.68 24.76
CA LEU A 17 42.29 34.31 25.26
C LEU A 17 41.53 34.26 26.60
N GLN A 18 41.81 35.17 27.53
CA GLN A 18 41.04 35.28 28.78
C GLN A 18 39.56 35.60 28.56
N ALA A 19 39.25 36.50 27.63
CA ALA A 19 37.86 36.79 27.26
C ALA A 19 37.18 35.56 26.63
N LEU A 20 37.94 34.74 25.90
CA LEU A 20 37.44 33.50 25.34
C LEU A 20 37.19 32.45 26.42
N ASP A 21 38.06 32.33 27.41
CA ASP A 21 37.88 31.42 28.56
C ASP A 21 36.56 31.73 29.29
N ALA A 22 36.26 33.02 29.51
CA ALA A 22 34.98 33.44 30.11
C ALA A 22 33.77 33.11 29.22
N THR A 23 33.93 33.22 27.89
CA THR A 23 32.89 32.85 26.93
C THR A 23 32.62 31.34 26.96
N LEU A 24 33.68 30.53 27.09
CA LEU A 24 33.62 29.08 27.20
C LEU A 24 32.87 28.64 28.47
N ASP A 25 33.23 29.22 29.61
CA ASP A 25 32.60 28.93 30.89
C ASP A 25 31.12 29.37 30.89
N SER A 26 30.81 30.53 30.32
CA SER A 26 29.43 31.01 30.15
C SER A 26 28.59 30.10 29.26
N ALA A 27 29.15 29.63 28.15
CA ALA A 27 28.47 28.71 27.22
C ALA A 27 28.12 27.37 27.90
N ILE A 28 29.07 26.79 28.66
CA ILE A 28 28.84 25.55 29.41
C ILE A 28 27.78 25.76 30.50
N ALA A 29 27.87 26.85 31.27
CA ALA A 29 26.90 27.17 32.30
C ALA A 29 25.48 27.39 31.72
N SER A 30 25.38 28.08 30.59
CA SER A 30 24.13 28.31 29.85
C SER A 30 23.53 26.99 29.36
N ALA A 31 24.32 26.13 28.71
CA ALA A 31 23.87 24.86 28.17
C ALA A 31 23.33 23.89 29.24
N TRP A 32 24.02 23.74 30.38
CA TRP A 32 23.61 22.83 31.46
C TRP A 32 22.79 23.49 32.58
N GLY A 33 22.53 24.80 32.49
CA GLY A 33 21.65 25.55 33.40
C GLY A 33 20.20 25.61 32.94
N ALA A 34 19.88 25.08 31.77
CA ALA A 34 18.54 25.08 31.20
C ALA A 34 17.55 24.23 32.02
N SER A 35 16.29 24.65 32.08
CA SER A 35 15.27 24.08 32.97
C SER A 35 14.65 22.76 32.48
N SER A 36 14.86 22.40 31.22
CA SER A 36 14.32 21.18 30.60
C SER A 36 15.31 20.56 29.60
N PRO A 37 15.21 19.26 29.30
CA PRO A 37 16.03 18.61 28.28
C PRO A 37 15.95 19.28 26.90
N GLU A 38 14.76 19.73 26.49
CA GLU A 38 14.58 20.42 25.21
C GLU A 38 15.31 21.77 25.18
N SER A 39 15.15 22.57 26.23
CA SER A 39 15.88 23.85 26.37
C SER A 39 17.39 23.64 26.48
N GLN A 40 17.84 22.52 27.05
CA GLN A 40 19.27 22.18 27.10
C GLN A 40 19.80 21.91 25.69
N LEU A 41 19.08 21.16 24.85
CA LEU A 41 19.47 20.89 23.47
C LEU A 41 19.51 22.17 22.62
N GLU A 42 18.54 23.08 22.83
CA GLU A 42 18.51 24.39 22.20
C GLU A 42 19.73 25.22 22.61
N SER A 43 20.00 25.34 23.90
CA SER A 43 21.17 26.06 24.41
C SER A 43 22.47 25.46 23.90
N LEU A 44 22.62 24.13 23.90
CA LEU A 44 23.81 23.47 23.33
C LEU A 44 24.03 23.84 21.85
N ALA A 45 22.97 23.88 21.05
CA ALA A 45 23.09 24.25 19.63
C ALA A 45 23.45 25.73 19.43
N LEU A 46 22.80 26.63 20.18
CA LEU A 46 23.04 28.07 20.14
C LEU A 46 24.46 28.42 20.60
N GLU A 47 24.84 27.93 21.77
CA GLU A 47 26.14 28.18 22.39
C GLU A 47 27.28 27.54 21.57
N GLY A 48 27.03 26.39 20.92
CA GLY A 48 27.98 25.83 19.96
C GLY A 48 28.28 26.79 18.81
N GLY A 49 27.28 27.51 18.31
CA GLY A 49 27.45 28.56 17.31
C GLY A 49 28.21 29.78 17.84
N VAL A 50 27.90 30.23 19.07
CA VAL A 50 28.60 31.33 19.76
C VAL A 50 30.09 31.00 19.91
N LEU A 51 30.42 29.77 20.34
CA LEU A 51 31.81 29.33 20.50
C LEU A 51 32.54 29.23 19.16
N CYS A 52 31.91 28.71 18.11
CA CYS A 52 32.49 28.70 16.77
C CYS A 52 32.82 30.13 16.29
N GLN A 53 31.92 31.09 16.54
CA GLN A 53 32.12 32.48 16.17
C GLN A 53 33.24 33.14 17.00
N ALA A 54 33.29 32.88 18.30
CA ALA A 54 34.33 33.39 19.18
C ALA A 54 35.72 32.84 18.79
N PHE A 55 35.82 31.54 18.50
CA PHE A 55 37.07 30.90 18.05
C PHE A 55 37.50 31.45 16.70
N SER A 56 36.56 31.58 15.76
CA SER A 56 36.82 32.16 14.43
C SER A 56 37.27 33.63 14.52
N THR A 57 36.69 34.40 15.43
CA THR A 57 37.06 35.80 15.66
C THR A 57 38.48 35.90 16.21
N LEU A 58 38.85 35.07 17.19
CA LEU A 58 40.19 35.05 17.76
C LEU A 58 41.26 34.77 16.71
N GLY A 59 41.15 33.66 15.98
CA GLY A 59 42.16 33.30 14.98
C GLY A 59 42.18 34.25 13.79
N GLY A 60 41.02 34.75 13.33
CA GLY A 60 40.95 35.74 12.27
C GLY A 60 41.68 37.04 12.64
N GLN A 61 41.50 37.52 13.87
CA GLN A 61 42.23 38.66 14.39
C GLN A 61 43.74 38.39 14.53
N CYS A 62 44.13 37.17 14.94
CA CYS A 62 45.54 36.78 15.04
C CYS A 62 46.18 36.68 13.65
N MET A 63 45.47 36.16 12.64
CA MET A 63 45.92 36.12 11.26
C MET A 63 46.07 37.53 10.69
N ALA A 64 45.07 38.40 10.88
CA ALA A 64 45.15 39.79 10.44
C ALA A 64 46.36 40.51 11.06
N GLN A 65 46.68 40.24 12.33
CA GLN A 65 47.86 40.80 12.98
C GLN A 65 49.18 40.27 12.39
N LEU A 66 49.25 38.99 12.03
CA LEU A 66 50.41 38.39 11.34
C LEU A 66 50.58 38.94 9.91
N GLU A 67 49.50 39.32 9.24
CA GLU A 67 49.53 39.89 7.90
C GLU A 67 49.88 41.39 7.89
N ALA A 68 49.36 42.14 8.87
CA ALA A 68 49.54 43.59 8.97
C ALA A 68 50.97 44.00 9.33
N ASP A 69 51.69 43.23 10.15
CA ASP A 69 53.00 43.66 10.67
C ASP A 69 54.12 42.63 10.49
N ARG A 70 54.90 42.82 9.41
CA ARG A 70 56.16 42.08 9.15
C ARG A 70 57.36 42.55 10.00
N ARG A 71 57.17 43.46 10.97
CA ARG A 71 58.26 44.21 11.64
C ARG A 71 58.46 43.88 13.13
N TYR A 72 57.63 43.05 13.73
CA TYR A 72 57.76 42.70 15.15
C TYR A 72 58.89 41.70 15.42
N PRO A 73 59.59 41.80 16.56
CA PRO A 73 60.49 40.77 17.06
C PRO A 73 59.79 39.41 17.12
N GLU A 74 60.53 38.34 16.85
CA GLU A 74 59.99 36.97 16.84
C GLU A 74 59.35 36.59 18.19
N GLU A 75 59.84 37.15 19.30
CA GLU A 75 59.27 36.93 20.63
C GLU A 75 57.87 37.52 20.79
N GLU A 76 57.54 38.63 20.12
CA GLU A 76 56.23 39.32 20.24
C GLU A 76 55.11 38.69 19.39
N THR A 77 55.50 37.90 18.38
CA THR A 77 54.54 37.27 17.45
C THR A 77 54.22 35.83 17.81
N PHE A 78 54.88 35.28 18.82
CA PHE A 78 54.83 33.86 19.15
C PHE A 78 53.39 33.39 19.43
N LEU A 79 52.63 34.11 20.24
CA LEU A 79 51.24 33.75 20.55
C LEU A 79 50.32 33.77 19.31
N TYR A 80 50.49 34.72 18.39
CA TYR A 80 49.67 34.76 17.17
C TYR A 80 49.93 33.56 16.25
N TYR A 81 51.20 33.14 16.13
CA TYR A 81 51.55 31.92 15.40
C TYR A 81 51.03 30.67 16.13
N LEU A 82 51.23 30.58 17.45
CA LEU A 82 50.75 29.46 18.26
C LEU A 82 49.23 29.27 18.14
N ILE A 83 48.48 30.39 18.12
CA ILE A 83 47.02 30.37 17.97
C ILE A 83 46.61 29.79 16.60
N ASN A 84 47.20 30.29 15.52
CA ASN A 84 46.82 29.90 14.17
C ASN A 84 47.31 28.50 13.75
N TYR A 85 48.44 28.03 14.28
CA TYR A 85 49.07 26.78 13.84
C TYR A 85 48.85 25.58 14.76
N GLU A 86 48.65 25.78 16.06
CA GLU A 86 48.49 24.67 17.02
C GLU A 86 47.19 24.75 17.83
N TRP A 87 46.88 25.90 18.43
CA TRP A 87 45.67 26.04 19.25
C TRP A 87 44.39 25.83 18.43
N ALA A 88 44.37 26.27 17.17
CA ALA A 88 43.22 26.10 16.28
C ALA A 88 42.80 24.63 16.11
N GLU A 89 43.74 23.67 16.16
CA GLU A 89 43.44 22.24 16.12
C GLU A 89 42.71 21.78 17.39
N GLU A 90 43.19 22.22 18.56
CA GLU A 90 42.58 21.90 19.87
C GLU A 90 41.19 22.54 20.00
N ALA A 91 41.04 23.76 19.51
CA ALA A 91 39.77 24.49 19.48
C ALA A 91 38.74 23.76 18.59
N LYS A 92 39.16 23.28 17.42
CA LYS A 92 38.34 22.43 16.54
C LYS A 92 37.98 21.10 17.20
N ALA A 93 38.93 20.45 17.88
CA ALA A 93 38.68 19.19 18.58
C ALA A 93 37.64 19.36 19.70
N PHE A 94 37.71 20.45 20.46
CA PHE A 94 36.71 20.80 21.46
C PHE A 94 35.31 20.97 20.85
N LEU A 95 35.20 21.68 19.72
CA LEU A 95 33.90 21.89 19.06
C LEU A 95 33.33 20.63 18.40
N LEU A 96 34.19 19.72 17.93
CA LEU A 96 33.76 18.40 17.49
C LEU A 96 33.14 17.62 18.66
N LEU A 97 33.78 17.61 19.83
CA LEU A 97 33.23 17.01 21.05
C LEU A 97 31.89 17.66 21.43
N TRP A 98 31.80 18.99 21.39
CA TRP A 98 30.56 19.71 21.70
C TRP A 98 29.40 19.30 20.78
N ARG A 99 29.63 19.27 19.47
CA ARG A 99 28.64 18.82 18.48
C ARG A 99 28.24 17.36 18.72
N ASP A 100 29.20 16.51 19.05
CA ASP A 100 28.96 15.08 19.28
C ASP A 100 28.12 14.85 20.55
N VAL A 101 28.39 15.62 21.61
CA VAL A 101 27.55 15.64 22.82
C VAL A 101 26.12 16.07 22.50
N LEU A 102 25.94 17.15 21.72
CA LEU A 102 24.62 17.60 21.26
C LEU A 102 23.88 16.47 20.52
N PHE A 103 24.53 15.82 19.57
CA PHE A 103 23.95 14.70 18.82
C PHE A 103 23.56 13.52 19.73
N GLN A 104 24.43 13.12 20.66
CA GLN A 104 24.13 12.00 21.58
C GLN A 104 22.98 12.32 22.54
N LEU A 105 22.90 13.55 23.04
CA LEU A 105 21.79 13.97 23.89
C LEU A 105 20.46 14.03 23.12
N GLN A 106 20.47 14.45 21.85
CA GLN A 106 19.27 14.38 20.98
C GLN A 106 18.80 12.94 20.78
N LYS A 107 19.74 12.04 20.43
CA LYS A 107 19.46 10.61 20.30
C LYS A 107 18.87 10.03 21.59
N ALA A 108 19.45 10.37 22.74
CA ALA A 108 18.97 9.92 24.03
C ALA A 108 17.59 10.48 24.38
N ALA A 109 17.32 11.75 24.06
CA ALA A 109 16.01 12.37 24.24
C ALA A 109 14.93 11.66 23.40
N GLN A 110 15.23 11.32 22.15
CA GLN A 110 14.31 10.56 21.29
C GLN A 110 14.04 9.15 21.84
N LEU A 111 15.08 8.46 22.32
CA LEU A 111 14.95 7.15 22.96
C LEU A 111 14.13 7.20 24.25
N ALA A 112 14.29 8.26 25.04
CA ALA A 112 13.52 8.48 26.26
C ALA A 112 12.05 8.78 25.95
N ALA A 113 11.76 9.59 24.92
CA ALA A 113 10.41 9.89 24.46
C ALA A 113 9.63 8.64 24.00
N GLU A 114 10.33 7.58 23.63
CA GLU A 114 9.77 6.28 23.23
C GLU A 114 9.79 5.23 24.35
N GLY A 115 10.29 5.58 25.54
CA GLY A 115 10.40 4.68 26.69
C GLY A 115 11.49 3.61 26.56
N ALA A 116 12.39 3.72 25.60
CA ALA A 116 13.53 2.80 25.44
C ALA A 116 14.64 3.06 26.48
N VAL A 117 14.71 4.29 27.00
CA VAL A 117 15.64 4.73 28.03
C VAL A 117 14.86 5.47 29.12
N THR A 118 15.24 5.29 30.38
CA THR A 118 14.61 6.00 31.51
C THR A 118 15.09 7.45 31.59
N GLU A 119 14.26 8.33 32.15
CA GLU A 119 14.62 9.73 32.38
C GLU A 119 15.87 9.88 33.28
N GLU A 120 16.06 8.97 34.24
CA GLU A 120 17.25 8.90 35.07
C GLU A 120 18.53 8.66 34.25
N ASN A 121 18.49 7.77 33.27
CA ASN A 121 19.62 7.50 32.39
C ASN A 121 19.93 8.69 31.48
N LEU A 122 18.92 9.43 31.04
CA LEU A 122 19.10 10.67 30.27
C LEU A 122 19.78 11.75 31.13
N LEU A 123 19.35 11.92 32.38
CA LEU A 123 19.96 12.86 33.32
C LEU A 123 21.40 12.46 33.66
N ARG A 124 21.69 11.16 33.79
CA ARG A 124 23.05 10.66 33.97
C ARG A 124 23.93 10.98 32.77
N LEU A 125 23.47 10.70 31.54
CA LEU A 125 24.21 11.02 30.32
C LEU A 125 24.48 12.54 30.21
N SER A 126 23.49 13.37 30.54
CA SER A 126 23.64 14.82 30.56
C SER A 126 24.74 15.27 31.55
N ARG A 127 24.78 14.69 32.75
CA ARG A 127 25.81 14.97 33.76
C ARG A 127 27.20 14.51 33.30
N GLU A 128 27.34 13.28 32.84
CA GLU A 128 28.61 12.74 32.35
C GLU A 128 29.14 13.54 31.15
N SER A 129 28.24 13.95 30.24
CA SER A 129 28.59 14.80 29.11
C SER A 129 29.11 16.17 29.56
N LYS A 130 28.50 16.74 30.62
CA LYS A 130 28.96 18.00 31.23
C LYS A 130 30.40 17.87 31.72
N GLU A 131 30.68 16.82 32.50
CA GLU A 131 31.99 16.59 33.10
C GLU A 131 33.07 16.43 32.02
N VAL A 132 32.77 15.72 30.93
CA VAL A 132 33.69 15.55 29.80
C VAL A 132 33.94 16.88 29.08
N VAL A 133 32.90 17.68 28.85
CA VAL A 133 33.02 19.00 28.22
C VAL A 133 33.80 19.97 29.12
N GLU A 134 33.56 19.97 30.43
CA GLU A 134 34.32 20.78 31.40
C GLU A 134 35.80 20.39 31.43
N GLN A 135 36.11 19.09 31.41
CA GLN A 135 37.50 18.61 31.32
C GLN A 135 38.17 19.04 30.00
N ALA A 136 37.47 18.94 28.88
CA ALA A 136 37.97 19.39 27.58
C ALA A 136 38.14 20.92 27.53
N ALA A 137 37.26 21.67 28.19
CA ALA A 137 37.37 23.11 28.32
C ALA A 137 38.60 23.50 29.15
N GLU A 138 38.80 22.91 30.33
CA GLU A 138 40.01 23.12 31.13
C GLU A 138 41.28 22.72 30.39
N TRP A 139 41.22 21.65 29.61
CA TRP A 139 42.31 21.29 28.71
C TRP A 139 42.60 22.42 27.73
N LEU A 140 41.60 22.91 26.99
CA LEU A 140 41.77 24.00 26.02
C LEU A 140 42.31 25.30 26.67
N LYS A 141 41.73 25.72 27.80
CA LYS A 141 42.18 26.90 28.57
C LYS A 141 43.64 26.78 29.01
N GLY A 142 44.05 25.57 29.42
CA GLY A 142 45.43 25.30 29.81
C GLY A 142 46.43 25.18 28.64
N PHE A 143 45.98 25.12 27.39
CA PHE A 143 46.84 24.80 26.23
C PHE A 143 48.01 25.77 26.11
N VAL A 144 47.74 27.07 26.12
CA VAL A 144 48.77 28.10 25.93
C VAL A 144 49.82 28.03 27.04
N LYS A 145 49.41 27.79 28.29
CA LYS A 145 50.34 27.57 29.41
C LYS A 145 51.19 26.32 29.20
N ARG A 146 50.64 25.23 28.65
CA ARG A 146 51.39 24.00 28.36
C ARG A 146 52.36 24.19 27.18
N ALA A 147 51.92 24.84 26.12
CA ALA A 147 52.69 25.06 24.89
C ALA A 147 53.79 26.13 25.03
N THR A 148 53.70 26.99 26.04
CA THR A 148 54.68 28.05 26.33
C THR A 148 55.64 27.72 27.48
N LYS A 149 55.48 26.57 28.16
CA LYS A 149 56.43 26.11 29.20
C LYS A 149 57.84 25.99 28.61
N PRO A 150 58.87 26.55 29.26
CA PRO A 150 60.25 26.36 28.82
C PRO A 150 60.61 24.88 28.90
N GLY A 151 60.91 24.28 27.75
CA GLY A 151 61.31 22.89 27.66
C GLY A 151 62.68 22.61 28.26
N GLY A 152 62.91 21.34 28.62
CA GLY A 152 64.25 20.83 28.88
C GLY A 152 65.17 20.92 27.65
N ARG A 153 66.43 20.50 27.80
CA ARG A 153 67.58 20.66 26.87
C ARG A 153 67.36 20.27 25.39
N TRP A 154 66.22 19.68 25.02
CA TRP A 154 65.90 19.11 23.71
C TRP A 154 64.69 19.76 23.01
N GLN A 155 64.01 20.76 23.58
CA GLN A 155 62.91 21.45 22.91
C GLN A 155 63.37 22.65 22.07
N PRO A 156 62.80 22.89 20.87
CA PRO A 156 63.15 24.03 20.04
C PRO A 156 62.82 25.37 20.73
N SER A 157 63.67 26.38 20.55
CA SER A 157 63.39 27.74 21.02
C SER A 157 62.14 28.34 20.36
N ARG A 158 61.51 29.34 20.98
CA ARG A 158 60.35 30.06 20.40
C ARG A 158 60.63 30.53 18.96
N LYS A 159 61.83 31.06 18.75
CA LYS A 159 62.36 31.46 17.45
C LYS A 159 62.38 30.31 16.43
N ALA A 160 62.92 29.15 16.81
CA ALA A 160 62.98 27.98 15.92
C ALA A 160 61.59 27.48 15.49
N ARG A 161 60.59 27.55 16.38
CA ARG A 161 59.20 27.20 16.07
C ARG A 161 58.57 28.17 15.08
N ILE A 162 58.76 29.48 15.28
CA ILE A 162 58.28 30.51 14.34
C ILE A 162 58.90 30.36 12.96
N GLU A 163 60.20 30.12 12.89
CA GLU A 163 60.87 29.85 11.60
C GLU A 163 60.30 28.61 10.91
N ALA A 164 59.97 27.56 11.66
CA ALA A 164 59.32 26.36 11.12
C ALA A 164 57.91 26.66 10.58
N TRP A 165 57.09 27.44 11.30
CA TRP A 165 55.75 27.83 10.86
C TRP A 165 55.78 28.78 9.66
N ARG A 166 56.75 29.69 9.56
CA ARG A 166 56.94 30.59 8.40
C ARG A 166 57.22 29.85 7.10
N ARG A 167 57.80 28.65 7.18
CA ARG A 167 58.04 27.78 6.01
C ARG A 167 56.79 27.03 5.56
N GLN A 168 55.71 27.09 6.33
CA GLN A 168 54.44 26.45 6.06
C GLN A 168 53.39 27.50 5.66
N LYS A 169 52.41 27.09 4.86
CA LYS A 169 51.22 27.91 4.62
C LYS A 169 50.41 27.98 5.93
N ASN A 170 49.96 29.18 6.31
CA ASN A 170 49.12 29.36 7.49
C ASN A 170 47.85 28.50 7.35
N PRO A 171 47.58 27.55 8.27
CA PRO A 171 46.43 26.65 8.16
C PRO A 171 45.11 27.32 8.59
N TRP A 172 45.15 28.53 9.17
CA TRP A 172 43.97 29.22 9.68
C TRP A 172 42.77 29.31 8.71
N PRO A 173 42.94 29.63 7.40
CA PRO A 173 41.81 29.66 6.47
C PRO A 173 41.04 28.33 6.40
N VAL A 174 41.74 27.20 6.55
CA VAL A 174 41.11 25.87 6.58
C VAL A 174 40.34 25.68 7.88
N TYR A 175 40.92 26.09 9.02
CA TYR A 175 40.22 26.03 10.30
C TYR A 175 38.99 26.92 10.32
N GLN A 176 39.06 28.13 9.76
CA GLN A 176 37.92 29.03 9.69
C GLN A 176 36.74 28.42 8.90
N GLU A 177 37.01 27.77 7.78
CA GLU A 177 35.98 27.04 7.01
C GLU A 177 35.38 25.89 7.82
N GLN A 178 36.22 25.11 8.50
CA GLN A 178 35.79 23.99 9.34
C GLN A 178 34.94 24.46 10.55
N LEU A 179 35.32 25.55 11.21
CA LEU A 179 34.55 26.16 12.30
C LEU A 179 33.18 26.67 11.80
N GLY A 180 33.13 27.26 10.61
CA GLY A 180 31.88 27.64 9.96
C GLY A 180 30.96 26.44 9.68
N LEU A 181 31.53 25.33 9.22
CA LEU A 181 30.80 24.09 9.00
C LEU A 181 30.25 23.52 10.32
N LEU A 182 31.04 23.52 11.40
CA LEU A 182 30.62 23.03 12.72
C LEU A 182 29.47 23.86 13.30
N ALA A 183 29.52 25.20 13.16
CA ALA A 183 28.41 26.07 13.55
C ALA A 183 27.11 25.71 12.81
N GLY A 184 27.20 25.49 11.49
CA GLY A 184 26.07 25.05 10.66
C GLY A 184 25.54 23.67 11.07
N GLN A 185 26.42 22.75 11.46
CA GLN A 185 26.05 21.41 11.92
C GLN A 185 25.27 21.47 13.24
N CYS A 186 25.70 22.25 14.23
CA CYS A 186 24.98 22.41 15.51
C CYS A 186 23.55 22.92 15.29
N GLY A 187 23.37 23.94 14.45
CA GLY A 187 22.03 24.46 14.12
C GLY A 187 21.17 23.46 13.32
N THR A 188 21.78 22.71 12.40
CA THR A 188 21.09 21.67 11.63
C THR A 188 20.61 20.52 12.51
N LEU A 189 21.45 20.06 13.44
CA LEU A 189 21.11 19.01 14.40
C LEU A 189 19.89 19.41 15.23
N PHE A 190 19.85 20.63 15.77
CA PHE A 190 18.69 21.08 16.55
C PHE A 190 17.41 21.19 15.73
N ARG A 191 17.49 21.67 14.49
CA ARG A 191 16.33 21.69 13.58
C ARG A 191 15.81 20.28 13.30
N GLN A 192 16.72 19.34 12.99
CA GLN A 192 16.38 17.94 12.79
C GLN A 192 15.71 17.33 14.02
N HIS A 193 16.21 17.63 15.23
CA HIS A 193 15.60 17.20 16.50
C HIS A 193 14.15 17.67 16.63
N ARG A 194 13.86 18.95 16.32
CA ARG A 194 12.49 19.47 16.38
C ARG A 194 11.55 18.82 15.36
N GLU A 195 12.04 18.58 14.15
CA GLU A 195 11.28 17.85 13.11
C GLU A 195 11.02 16.40 13.55
N MET A 196 11.99 15.73 14.18
CA MET A 196 11.84 14.39 14.75
C MET A 196 10.84 14.36 15.92
N ALA A 197 10.88 15.35 16.81
CA ALA A 197 9.95 15.47 17.92
C ALA A 197 8.51 15.65 17.44
N ALA A 198 8.30 16.45 16.38
CA ALA A 198 7.00 16.60 15.72
C ALA A 198 6.52 15.28 15.09
N ALA A 199 7.39 14.56 14.37
CA ALA A 199 7.08 13.24 13.85
C ALA A 199 6.76 12.22 14.96
N GLY A 200 7.45 12.31 16.12
CA GLY A 200 7.16 11.50 17.30
C GLY A 200 5.74 11.72 17.86
N ALA A 201 5.19 12.92 17.74
CA ALA A 201 3.80 13.19 18.12
C ALA A 201 2.81 12.42 17.22
N VAL A 202 3.06 12.36 15.91
CA VAL A 202 2.25 11.57 14.97
C VAL A 202 2.31 10.08 15.32
N PHE A 203 3.49 9.55 15.63
CA PHE A 203 3.63 8.13 16.02
C PHE A 203 2.84 7.81 17.30
N ARG A 204 2.80 8.73 18.27
CA ARG A 204 1.96 8.59 19.48
C ARG A 204 0.47 8.64 19.15
N GLN A 205 0.05 9.53 18.27
CA GLN A 205 -1.33 9.63 17.81
C GLN A 205 -1.77 8.31 17.16
N VAL A 206 -1.00 7.77 16.21
CA VAL A 206 -1.30 6.49 15.57
C VAL A 206 -1.44 5.35 16.58
N ARG A 207 -0.55 5.28 17.59
CA ARG A 207 -0.67 4.28 18.67
C ARG A 207 -1.97 4.43 19.47
N ALA A 208 -2.40 5.67 19.73
CA ALA A 208 -3.64 5.95 20.44
C ALA A 208 -4.86 5.52 19.62
N GLU A 209 -4.91 5.86 18.32
CA GLU A 209 -5.98 5.46 17.41
C GLU A 209 -6.13 3.93 17.33
N VAL A 210 -5.00 3.21 17.27
CA VAL A 210 -4.99 1.73 17.23
C VAL A 210 -5.56 1.15 18.53
N SER A 211 -5.17 1.71 19.66
CA SER A 211 -5.71 1.28 20.96
C SER A 211 -7.20 1.57 21.08
N GLN A 212 -7.66 2.72 20.58
CA GLN A 212 -9.07 3.09 20.60
C GLN A 212 -9.92 2.16 19.73
N LEU A 213 -9.46 1.82 18.52
CA LEU A 213 -10.14 0.88 17.64
C LEU A 213 -10.25 -0.51 18.30
N ALA A 214 -9.15 -1.02 18.87
CA ALA A 214 -9.17 -2.31 19.55
C ALA A 214 -10.17 -2.34 20.72
N THR A 215 -10.21 -1.28 21.54
CA THR A 215 -11.18 -1.15 22.63
C THR A 215 -12.62 -1.04 22.10
N ALA A 216 -12.85 -0.34 20.99
CA ALA A 216 -14.17 -0.21 20.37
C ALA A 216 -14.70 -1.58 19.87
N CYS A 217 -13.87 -2.36 19.18
CA CYS A 217 -14.24 -3.71 18.72
C CYS A 217 -14.59 -4.64 19.90
N GLN A 218 -13.82 -4.58 21.00
CA GLN A 218 -14.12 -5.35 22.21
C GLN A 218 -15.44 -4.92 22.87
N ALA A 219 -15.69 -3.61 22.94
CA ALA A 219 -16.93 -3.08 23.48
C ALA A 219 -18.16 -3.47 22.65
N GLU A 220 -18.03 -3.55 21.33
CA GLU A 220 -19.09 -3.98 20.42
C GLU A 220 -19.49 -5.44 20.63
N VAL A 221 -18.52 -6.35 20.79
CA VAL A 221 -18.81 -7.75 21.12
C VAL A 221 -19.43 -7.89 22.51
N ALA A 222 -18.91 -7.16 23.50
CA ALA A 222 -19.45 -7.18 24.86
C ALA A 222 -20.90 -6.68 24.91
N ASP A 223 -21.24 -5.61 24.18
CA ASP A 223 -22.60 -5.10 24.05
C ASP A 223 -23.53 -6.12 23.34
N ALA A 224 -23.03 -6.82 22.33
CA ALA A 224 -23.79 -7.91 21.69
C ALA A 224 -24.04 -9.07 22.66
N THR A 225 -23.06 -9.45 23.47
CA THR A 225 -23.20 -10.47 24.52
C THR A 225 -24.23 -10.04 25.57
N GLU A 226 -24.16 -8.78 26.06
CA GLU A 226 -25.11 -8.25 27.05
C GLU A 226 -26.55 -8.24 26.50
N LYS A 227 -26.73 -7.87 25.23
CA LYS A 227 -28.04 -7.90 24.55
C LYS A 227 -28.59 -9.32 24.39
N ALA A 228 -27.72 -10.31 24.12
CA ALA A 228 -28.12 -11.71 24.09
C ALA A 228 -28.62 -12.18 25.46
N GLU A 229 -27.93 -11.81 26.55
CA GLU A 229 -28.32 -12.16 27.91
C GLU A 229 -29.64 -11.52 28.33
N LYS A 230 -29.86 -10.25 27.98
CA LYS A 230 -31.14 -9.57 28.17
C LYS A 230 -32.28 -10.29 27.43
N ALA A 231 -32.04 -10.76 26.20
CA ALA A 231 -33.03 -11.49 25.42
C ALA A 231 -33.40 -12.83 26.06
N VAL A 232 -32.43 -13.58 26.59
CA VAL A 232 -32.67 -14.84 27.33
C VAL A 232 -33.45 -14.57 28.62
N ALA A 233 -33.02 -13.61 29.43
CA ALA A 233 -33.67 -13.27 30.69
C ALA A 233 -35.13 -12.82 30.50
N PHE A 234 -35.41 -12.02 29.46
CA PHE A 234 -36.77 -11.60 29.13
C PHE A 234 -37.65 -12.80 28.71
N PHE A 235 -37.09 -13.75 27.94
CA PHE A 235 -37.81 -14.95 27.52
C PHE A 235 -38.17 -15.86 28.70
N GLU A 236 -37.31 -15.96 29.71
CA GLU A 236 -37.54 -16.76 30.92
C GLU A 236 -38.57 -16.12 31.87
N GLN A 237 -38.65 -14.78 31.92
CA GLN A 237 -39.56 -14.03 32.80
C GLN A 237 -41.01 -13.97 32.29
N GLU A 238 -41.27 -14.02 30.97
CA GLU A 238 -42.61 -13.93 30.38
C GLU A 238 -43.42 -15.25 30.39
N LYS A 239 -43.10 -16.18 31.32
CA LYS A 239 -43.97 -17.31 31.65
C LYS A 239 -45.18 -16.82 32.46
N SER A 240 -46.40 -17.06 31.97
CA SER A 240 -47.61 -16.79 32.76
C SER A 240 -47.74 -17.75 33.96
N GLU A 241 -48.53 -17.37 34.98
CA GLU A 241 -48.88 -18.21 36.15
C GLU A 241 -49.53 -19.57 35.75
N HIS A 242 -49.99 -19.71 34.51
CA HIS A 242 -50.63 -20.92 33.97
C HIS A 242 -49.72 -21.70 33.00
N GLY A 243 -48.45 -21.31 32.83
CA GLY A 243 -47.48 -22.00 31.97
C GLY A 243 -47.57 -21.68 30.47
N GLU A 244 -48.40 -20.71 30.07
CA GLU A 244 -48.50 -20.23 28.67
C GLU A 244 -47.57 -19.04 28.42
N TYR A 245 -46.85 -19.04 27.29
CA TYR A 245 -45.92 -17.96 26.89
C TYR A 245 -46.66 -16.83 26.17
N GLN A 246 -46.44 -15.56 26.58
CA GLN A 246 -46.95 -14.38 25.87
C GLN A 246 -46.07 -14.03 24.65
N LEU A 247 -46.08 -14.90 23.64
CA LEU A 247 -45.22 -14.83 22.45
C LEU A 247 -45.28 -13.46 21.71
N GLY A 248 -46.40 -12.75 21.76
CA GLY A 248 -46.55 -11.41 21.17
C GLY A 248 -45.65 -10.34 21.79
N LYS A 249 -45.45 -10.37 23.12
CA LYS A 249 -44.53 -9.44 23.81
C LYS A 249 -43.07 -9.77 23.54
N VAL A 250 -42.75 -11.07 23.49
CA VAL A 250 -41.42 -11.58 23.14
C VAL A 250 -41.02 -11.13 21.73
N ILE A 251 -41.92 -11.23 20.75
CA ILE A 251 -41.68 -10.77 19.37
C ILE A 251 -41.35 -9.27 19.34
N ALA A 252 -42.13 -8.43 20.03
CA ALA A 252 -41.92 -6.99 20.07
C ALA A 252 -40.60 -6.59 20.75
N HIS A 253 -40.22 -7.31 21.82
CA HIS A 253 -38.96 -7.08 22.52
C HIS A 253 -37.73 -7.45 21.68
N LEU A 254 -37.78 -8.62 21.00
CA LEU A 254 -36.71 -9.07 20.10
C LEU A 254 -36.53 -8.12 18.89
N GLU A 255 -37.63 -7.55 18.38
CA GLU A 255 -37.58 -6.58 17.29
C GLU A 255 -36.93 -5.26 17.72
N ASN A 256 -37.22 -4.78 18.94
CA ASN A 256 -36.55 -3.60 19.50
C ASN A 256 -35.05 -3.85 19.72
N LEU A 257 -34.67 -4.98 20.35
CA LEU A 257 -33.27 -5.34 20.52
C LEU A 257 -32.53 -5.47 19.18
N SER A 258 -33.15 -6.09 18.18
CA SER A 258 -32.57 -6.19 16.83
C SER A 258 -32.40 -4.83 16.15
N GLY A 259 -33.24 -3.84 16.45
CA GLY A 259 -33.12 -2.47 15.92
C GLY A 259 -31.99 -1.66 16.57
N GLN A 260 -31.58 -2.04 17.77
CA GLN A 260 -30.48 -1.42 18.53
C GLN A 260 -29.10 -2.00 18.18
N VAL A 261 -29.03 -3.04 17.35
CA VAL A 261 -27.78 -3.61 16.84
C VAL A 261 -27.51 -2.97 15.48
N GLN A 262 -26.61 -1.98 15.44
CA GLN A 262 -26.12 -1.36 14.22
C GLN A 262 -24.61 -1.52 14.12
N PRO A 263 -24.08 -1.91 12.95
CA PRO A 263 -22.64 -1.94 12.72
C PRO A 263 -22.08 -0.52 12.81
N SER A 264 -21.02 -0.36 13.59
CA SER A 264 -20.39 0.94 13.83
C SER A 264 -19.27 1.23 12.82
N PRO A 265 -19.10 2.47 12.34
CA PRO A 265 -18.13 2.83 11.29
C PRO A 265 -16.67 2.92 11.77
N HIS A 266 -16.30 2.22 12.86
CA HIS A 266 -15.02 2.36 13.56
C HIS A 266 -13.78 2.29 12.66
N LEU A 267 -13.78 1.40 11.66
CA LEU A 267 -12.67 1.23 10.73
C LEU A 267 -12.50 2.39 9.75
N PHE A 268 -13.60 2.99 9.29
CA PHE A 268 -13.57 4.17 8.41
C PHE A 268 -13.06 5.39 9.17
N ASP A 269 -13.54 5.58 10.40
CA ASP A 269 -13.11 6.68 11.26
C ASP A 269 -11.62 6.55 11.62
N PHE A 270 -11.17 5.35 11.96
CA PHE A 270 -9.76 5.04 12.19
C PHE A 270 -8.90 5.33 10.95
N SER A 271 -9.30 4.82 9.77
CA SER A 271 -8.52 4.99 8.54
C SER A 271 -8.35 6.47 8.18
N ASN A 272 -9.42 7.26 8.35
CA ASN A 272 -9.36 8.71 8.12
C ASN A 272 -8.48 9.42 9.15
N ALA A 273 -8.58 9.07 10.44
CA ALA A 273 -7.77 9.67 11.50
C ALA A 273 -6.28 9.37 11.30
N VAL A 274 -5.92 8.14 10.92
CA VAL A 274 -4.54 7.76 10.61
C VAL A 274 -4.03 8.49 9.36
N GLU A 275 -4.77 8.52 8.26
CA GLU A 275 -4.33 9.23 7.06
C GLU A 275 -4.13 10.74 7.31
N GLN A 276 -5.04 11.39 8.05
CA GLN A 276 -4.88 12.78 8.47
C GLN A 276 -3.62 12.97 9.34
N ALA A 277 -3.35 12.05 10.27
CA ALA A 277 -2.15 12.12 11.10
C ALA A 277 -0.86 11.97 10.26
N LEU A 278 -0.86 11.09 9.25
CA LEU A 278 0.28 10.85 8.37
C LEU A 278 0.61 12.04 7.46
N GLU A 279 -0.35 12.91 7.14
CA GLU A 279 -0.09 14.15 6.38
C GLU A 279 0.89 15.09 7.10
N PHE A 280 0.96 15.06 8.43
CA PHE A 280 1.91 15.86 9.20
C PHE A 280 3.35 15.32 9.17
N LEU A 281 3.58 14.11 8.63
CA LEU A 281 4.93 13.58 8.46
C LEU A 281 5.61 14.16 7.21
N PRO A 282 6.91 14.50 7.29
CA PRO A 282 7.66 14.99 6.15
C PRO A 282 7.91 13.88 5.12
N GLU A 283 7.77 14.21 3.83
CA GLU A 283 8.07 13.30 2.72
C GLU A 283 9.57 13.20 2.42
N LYS A 284 10.34 14.21 2.78
CA LYS A 284 11.80 14.21 2.64
C LYS A 284 12.40 14.86 3.84
N MET A 285 13.20 14.09 4.57
CA MET A 285 13.95 14.55 5.73
C MET A 285 15.37 14.01 5.63
N GLN A 286 16.35 14.90 5.80
CA GLN A 286 17.73 14.49 5.98
C GLN A 286 18.01 14.46 7.48
N VAL A 287 18.40 13.31 8.02
CA VAL A 287 18.62 13.11 9.47
C VAL A 287 20.04 12.64 9.71
N ALA A 288 20.70 13.20 10.73
CA ALA A 288 21.97 12.67 11.23
C ALA A 288 21.74 11.32 11.92
N VAL A 289 22.45 10.27 11.50
CA VAL A 289 22.25 8.90 12.00
C VAL A 289 23.41 8.40 12.86
N SER A 290 24.64 8.83 12.56
CA SER A 290 25.84 8.44 13.29
C SER A 290 27.00 9.41 13.07
N ILE A 291 28.07 9.23 13.84
CA ILE A 291 29.33 9.96 13.69
C ILE A 291 30.42 8.94 13.36
N SER A 292 31.21 9.19 12.31
CA SER A 292 32.33 8.33 11.92
C SER A 292 33.55 9.16 11.51
N GLY A 293 34.67 8.93 12.17
CA GLY A 293 35.92 9.65 11.90
C GLY A 293 35.81 11.17 12.02
N GLY A 294 34.95 11.68 12.92
CA GLY A 294 34.68 13.11 13.09
C GLY A 294 33.64 13.70 12.12
N ASN A 295 33.16 12.91 11.15
CA ASN A 295 32.11 13.33 10.20
C ASN A 295 30.73 12.92 10.69
N LEU A 296 29.76 13.82 10.47
CA LEU A 296 28.35 13.55 10.71
C LEU A 296 27.77 12.79 9.51
N ILE A 297 27.34 11.55 9.70
CA ILE A 297 26.70 10.74 8.67
C ILE A 297 25.22 11.09 8.65
N THR A 298 24.70 11.44 7.47
CA THR A 298 23.29 11.77 7.28
C THR A 298 22.62 10.78 6.33
N GLN A 299 21.32 10.58 6.51
CA GLN A 299 20.49 9.74 5.65
C GLN A 299 19.25 10.53 5.20
N GLU A 300 18.89 10.39 3.93
CA GLU A 300 17.62 10.91 3.40
C GLU A 300 16.51 9.85 3.57
N LEU A 301 15.41 10.26 4.20
CA LEU A 301 14.30 9.39 4.56
C LEU A 301 12.97 10.02 4.15
N ASN A 302 12.06 9.19 3.65
CA ASN A 302 10.66 9.54 3.46
C ASN A 302 9.84 8.91 4.59
N LEU A 303 9.69 9.66 5.69
CA LEU A 303 9.01 9.17 6.90
C LEU A 303 7.56 8.83 6.58
N ARG A 304 6.84 9.71 5.89
CA ARG A 304 5.43 9.49 5.51
C ARG A 304 5.23 8.17 4.76
N ARG A 305 5.99 7.96 3.68
CA ARG A 305 5.86 6.76 2.84
C ARG A 305 6.20 5.48 3.60
N ARG A 306 7.30 5.47 4.37
CA ARG A 306 7.71 4.26 5.10
C ARG A 306 6.77 3.93 6.25
N THR A 307 6.31 4.94 6.98
CA THR A 307 5.30 4.78 8.03
C THR A 307 4.00 4.24 7.45
N ARG A 308 3.51 4.82 6.34
CA ARG A 308 2.30 4.32 5.65
C ARG A 308 2.46 2.87 5.21
N GLN A 309 3.53 2.55 4.49
CA GLN A 309 3.81 1.19 4.02
C GLN A 309 3.87 0.17 5.15
N TRP A 310 4.51 0.51 6.27
CA TRP A 310 4.58 -0.38 7.43
C TRP A 310 3.22 -0.58 8.11
N LEU A 311 2.44 0.50 8.27
CA LEU A 311 1.08 0.41 8.83
C LEU A 311 0.18 -0.45 7.96
N GLU A 312 0.24 -0.26 6.64
CA GLU A 312 -0.52 -1.03 5.65
C GLU A 312 -0.14 -2.52 5.66
N SER A 313 1.15 -2.85 5.84
CA SER A 313 1.60 -4.24 5.80
C SER A 313 1.47 -5.00 7.13
N GLU A 314 1.75 -4.33 8.26
CA GLU A 314 1.92 -5.00 9.56
C GLU A 314 0.77 -4.77 10.52
N LEU A 315 0.01 -3.69 10.37
CA LEU A 315 -0.98 -3.28 11.37
C LEU A 315 -2.42 -3.32 10.85
N LEU A 316 -2.69 -2.73 9.68
CA LEU A 316 -4.03 -2.72 9.09
C LEU A 316 -4.66 -4.12 9.02
N PRO A 317 -3.96 -5.19 8.58
CA PRO A 317 -4.52 -6.54 8.57
C PRO A 317 -5.13 -6.99 9.89
N LEU A 318 -4.40 -6.79 11.00
CA LEU A 318 -4.83 -7.19 12.32
C LEU A 318 -6.07 -6.41 12.78
N LEU A 319 -6.17 -5.14 12.35
CA LEU A 319 -7.29 -4.27 12.67
C LEU A 319 -8.53 -4.57 11.82
N TYR A 320 -8.34 -4.94 10.54
CA TYR A 320 -9.42 -5.44 9.68
C TYR A 320 -9.99 -6.75 10.24
N GLU A 321 -9.13 -7.69 10.62
CA GLU A 321 -9.56 -8.96 11.23
C GLU A 321 -10.32 -8.72 12.55
N ALA A 322 -9.82 -7.83 13.41
CA ALA A 322 -10.52 -7.47 14.64
C ALA A 322 -11.88 -6.80 14.37
N TRP A 323 -11.96 -5.94 13.37
CA TRP A 323 -13.22 -5.30 13.00
C TRP A 323 -14.23 -6.31 12.41
N GLU A 324 -13.79 -7.19 11.51
CA GLU A 324 -14.64 -8.22 10.90
C GLU A 324 -15.19 -9.19 11.95
N LEU A 325 -14.37 -9.57 12.93
CA LEU A 325 -14.80 -10.39 14.06
C LEU A 325 -15.89 -9.70 14.89
N ALA A 326 -15.73 -8.41 15.20
CA ALA A 326 -16.74 -7.63 15.92
C ALA A 326 -18.05 -7.48 15.12
N GLU A 327 -17.95 -7.17 13.83
CA GLU A 327 -19.12 -7.06 12.95
C GLU A 327 -19.86 -8.40 12.81
N ASN A 328 -19.12 -9.50 12.66
CA ASN A 328 -19.68 -10.85 12.59
C ASN A 328 -20.39 -11.25 13.89
N ALA A 329 -19.90 -10.84 15.05
CA ALA A 329 -20.59 -11.05 16.32
C ALA A 329 -21.91 -10.24 16.36
N ALA A 330 -21.90 -8.97 15.98
CA ALA A 330 -23.12 -8.15 15.93
C ALA A 330 -24.16 -8.72 14.95
N ASN A 331 -23.73 -9.15 13.76
CA ASN A 331 -24.58 -9.79 12.76
C ASN A 331 -25.07 -11.16 13.20
N GLY A 332 -24.23 -11.94 13.89
CA GLY A 332 -24.57 -13.22 14.50
C GLY A 332 -25.69 -13.09 15.52
N LEU A 333 -25.61 -12.09 16.40
CA LEU A 333 -26.69 -11.76 17.35
C LEU A 333 -27.99 -11.46 16.60
N LYS A 334 -27.94 -10.59 15.59
CA LYS A 334 -29.12 -10.20 14.80
C LYS A 334 -29.77 -11.40 14.12
N ALA A 335 -28.98 -12.31 13.57
CA ALA A 335 -29.46 -13.55 12.96
C ALA A 335 -30.12 -14.46 14.01
N SER A 336 -29.51 -14.62 15.19
CA SER A 336 -30.09 -15.40 16.30
C SER A 336 -31.40 -14.80 16.80
N LEU A 337 -31.47 -13.49 17.03
CA LEU A 337 -32.71 -12.80 17.42
C LEU A 337 -33.81 -12.97 16.36
N SER A 338 -33.48 -12.85 15.07
CA SER A 338 -34.43 -13.06 13.97
C SER A 338 -34.92 -14.51 13.89
N ASN A 339 -34.05 -15.49 14.12
CA ASN A 339 -34.42 -16.90 14.14
C ASN A 339 -35.40 -17.22 15.28
N ILE A 340 -35.15 -16.69 16.47
CA ILE A 340 -36.05 -16.81 17.62
C ILE A 340 -37.38 -16.14 17.33
N ARG A 341 -37.36 -14.93 16.77
CA ARG A 341 -38.56 -14.20 16.37
C ARG A 341 -39.42 -15.01 15.39
N ASN A 342 -38.81 -15.57 14.34
CA ASN A 342 -39.51 -16.36 13.34
C ASN A 342 -40.13 -17.63 13.95
N ARG A 343 -39.40 -18.32 14.84
CA ARG A 343 -39.93 -19.48 15.58
C ARG A 343 -41.09 -19.08 16.49
N ALA A 344 -41.00 -17.95 17.19
CA ALA A 344 -42.07 -17.43 18.05
C ALA A 344 -43.34 -17.04 17.24
N ILE A 345 -43.18 -16.48 16.03
CA ILE A 345 -44.30 -16.17 15.13
C ILE A 345 -45.03 -17.44 14.70
N ILE A 346 -44.30 -18.46 14.25
CA ILE A 346 -44.87 -19.76 13.82
C ILE A 346 -45.67 -20.39 14.97
N LEU A 347 -45.06 -20.47 16.16
CA LEU A 347 -45.73 -20.99 17.35
C LEU A 347 -46.96 -20.18 17.74
N SER A 348 -46.92 -18.85 17.59
CA SER A 348 -48.08 -17.99 17.87
C SER A 348 -49.24 -18.18 16.88
N ALA A 349 -48.94 -18.55 15.64
CA ALA A 349 -49.95 -18.82 14.61
C ALA A 349 -50.59 -20.21 14.83
N GLU A 350 -49.79 -21.23 15.14
CA GLU A 350 -50.27 -22.59 15.41
C GLU A 350 -51.09 -22.68 16.70
N ASN A 351 -50.75 -21.90 17.74
CA ASN A 351 -51.53 -21.82 18.98
C ASN A 351 -52.94 -21.22 18.76
N LYS A 352 -53.11 -20.36 17.75
CA LYS A 352 -54.43 -19.79 17.37
C LYS A 352 -55.32 -20.80 16.63
N GLU A 353 -54.75 -21.85 16.05
CA GLU A 353 -55.49 -22.92 15.36
C GLU A 353 -55.91 -24.09 16.28
N GLY A 354 -55.73 -23.96 17.61
CA GLY A 354 -56.30 -24.88 18.59
C GLY A 354 -55.48 -26.16 18.87
N LYS A 355 -54.25 -26.29 18.36
CA LYS A 355 -53.32 -27.35 18.76
C LYS A 355 -52.50 -26.88 19.98
N LYS A 356 -52.82 -27.37 21.18
CA LYS A 356 -51.95 -27.22 22.35
C LYS A 356 -50.68 -28.04 22.15
N MET A 357 -49.58 -27.39 21.77
CA MET A 357 -48.24 -27.99 21.76
C MET A 357 -47.45 -27.53 22.98
N GLU A 358 -46.71 -28.47 23.57
CA GLU A 358 -45.72 -28.20 24.61
C GLU A 358 -44.57 -27.39 23.99
N ILE A 359 -44.33 -26.17 24.49
CA ILE A 359 -43.31 -25.29 23.95
C ILE A 359 -41.93 -25.75 24.46
N ASP A 360 -41.09 -26.30 23.57
CA ASP A 360 -39.69 -26.61 23.89
C ASP A 360 -38.86 -25.32 23.98
N THR A 361 -38.83 -24.79 25.20
CA THR A 361 -38.05 -23.61 25.62
C THR A 361 -36.57 -23.72 25.23
N ARG A 362 -35.97 -24.93 25.31
CA ARG A 362 -34.55 -25.14 24.97
C ARG A 362 -34.33 -25.07 23.46
N GLY A 363 -35.23 -25.66 22.68
CA GLY A 363 -35.20 -25.57 21.23
C GLY A 363 -35.33 -24.13 20.70
N ILE A 364 -36.09 -23.27 21.37
CA ILE A 364 -36.23 -21.86 20.96
C ILE A 364 -34.98 -21.05 21.27
N LEU A 365 -34.36 -21.23 22.45
CA LEU A 365 -33.19 -20.44 22.88
C LEU A 365 -31.85 -20.95 22.31
N GLN A 366 -31.81 -22.15 21.74
CA GLN A 366 -30.61 -22.75 21.12
C GLN A 366 -29.79 -21.80 20.21
N PRO A 367 -30.38 -20.93 19.36
CA PRO A 367 -29.61 -19.98 18.56
C PRO A 367 -28.85 -18.92 19.36
N LEU A 368 -29.37 -18.50 20.52
CA LEU A 368 -28.68 -17.56 21.41
C LEU A 368 -27.59 -18.25 22.23
N GLU A 369 -27.80 -19.51 22.65
CA GLU A 369 -26.75 -20.31 23.29
C GLU A 369 -25.57 -20.56 22.32
N GLY A 370 -25.88 -20.90 21.06
CA GLY A 370 -24.88 -21.01 20.00
C GLY A 370 -24.14 -19.70 19.75
N PHE A 371 -24.85 -18.57 19.75
CA PHE A 371 -24.24 -17.25 19.64
C PHE A 371 -23.30 -16.94 20.82
N ARG A 372 -23.70 -17.20 22.08
CA ARG A 372 -22.86 -16.92 23.25
C ARG A 372 -21.52 -17.66 23.22
N ASN A 373 -21.51 -18.91 22.76
CA ASN A 373 -20.27 -19.66 22.59
C ASN A 373 -19.37 -19.04 21.51
N ILE A 374 -19.95 -18.59 20.40
CA ILE A 374 -19.22 -17.90 19.33
C ILE A 374 -18.66 -16.57 19.85
N ALA A 375 -19.48 -15.76 20.52
CA ALA A 375 -19.10 -14.45 21.04
C ALA A 375 -17.96 -14.55 22.08
N SER A 376 -17.99 -15.54 22.98
CA SER A 376 -16.90 -15.79 23.94
C SER A 376 -15.58 -16.12 23.23
N ASN A 377 -15.61 -16.93 22.18
CA ASN A 377 -14.40 -17.22 21.39
C ASN A 377 -13.91 -15.97 20.64
N THR A 378 -14.84 -15.17 20.09
CA THR A 378 -14.53 -13.91 19.44
C THR A 378 -13.86 -12.91 20.39
N GLU A 379 -14.28 -12.81 21.65
CA GLU A 379 -13.64 -11.95 22.66
C GLU A 379 -12.18 -12.36 22.93
N GLU A 380 -11.91 -13.67 23.03
CA GLU A 380 -10.54 -14.18 23.22
C GLU A 380 -9.65 -13.89 22.00
N GLU A 381 -10.17 -14.09 20.79
CA GLU A 381 -9.48 -13.79 19.53
C GLU A 381 -9.18 -12.29 19.39
N LEU A 382 -10.14 -11.42 19.70
CA LEU A 382 -9.95 -9.96 19.69
C LEU A 382 -8.87 -9.52 20.68
N SER A 383 -8.85 -10.10 21.88
CA SER A 383 -7.80 -9.83 22.87
C SER A 383 -6.42 -10.26 22.38
N ALA A 384 -6.34 -11.42 21.70
CA ALA A 384 -5.10 -11.90 21.11
C ALA A 384 -4.58 -10.99 19.98
N LEU A 385 -5.47 -10.54 19.09
CA LEU A 385 -5.16 -9.61 17.99
C LEU A 385 -4.72 -8.25 18.51
N ALA A 386 -5.44 -7.67 19.48
CA ALA A 386 -5.06 -6.41 20.14
C ALA A 386 -3.69 -6.53 20.82
N GLY A 387 -3.44 -7.64 21.51
CA GLY A 387 -2.14 -7.93 22.13
C GLY A 387 -1.01 -8.11 21.11
N LEU A 388 -1.29 -8.64 19.91
CA LEU A 388 -0.33 -8.75 18.83
C LEU A 388 -0.02 -7.40 18.18
N ALA A 389 -1.05 -6.61 17.89
CA ALA A 389 -0.92 -5.25 17.35
C ALA A 389 -0.08 -4.36 18.27
N ASN A 390 -0.36 -4.37 19.58
CA ASN A 390 0.43 -3.64 20.57
C ASN A 390 1.88 -4.11 20.65
N ARG A 391 2.13 -5.42 20.58
CA ARG A 391 3.51 -5.96 20.54
C ARG A 391 4.27 -5.49 19.30
N ARG A 392 3.63 -5.46 18.12
CA ARG A 392 4.26 -4.97 16.88
C ARG A 392 4.56 -3.48 16.94
N LEU A 393 3.61 -2.67 17.40
CA LEU A 393 3.81 -1.23 17.62
C LEU A 393 4.96 -0.97 18.59
N GLN A 394 5.02 -1.71 19.69
CA GLN A 394 6.09 -1.57 20.66
C GLN A 394 7.44 -2.02 20.12
N ALA A 395 7.52 -3.11 19.34
CA ALA A 395 8.79 -3.66 18.87
C ALA A 395 9.39 -2.89 17.69
N PHE A 396 8.56 -2.51 16.71
CA PHE A 396 9.04 -2.04 15.40
C PHE A 396 8.65 -0.60 15.07
N PHE A 397 7.53 -0.10 15.61
CA PHE A 397 7.03 1.25 15.30
C PHE A 397 7.70 2.33 16.15
N ARG A 398 9.01 2.48 16.01
CA ARG A 398 9.88 3.37 16.80
C ARG A 398 10.64 4.31 15.88
N LEU A 399 10.56 5.62 16.12
CA LEU A 399 11.29 6.62 15.34
C LEU A 399 12.80 6.58 15.66
N SER A 400 13.17 6.20 16.88
CA SER A 400 14.57 5.97 17.29
C SER A 400 15.31 4.90 16.49
N ALA A 401 14.60 4.04 15.75
CA ALA A 401 15.21 3.04 14.87
C ALA A 401 16.01 3.66 13.72
N ILE A 402 15.85 4.97 13.43
CA ILE A 402 16.68 5.69 12.45
C ILE A 402 18.17 5.70 12.85
N TYR A 403 18.47 5.59 14.14
CA TYR A 403 19.84 5.58 14.63
C TYR A 403 20.51 4.20 14.60
N ASP A 404 19.79 3.17 14.12
CA ASP A 404 20.36 1.85 13.85
C ASP A 404 20.86 1.82 12.40
N THR A 405 22.18 1.92 12.22
CA THR A 405 22.79 1.96 10.89
C THR A 405 22.79 0.61 10.17
N ASP A 406 22.55 -0.48 10.90
CA ASP A 406 22.55 -1.84 10.35
C ASP A 406 21.14 -2.30 9.92
N ALA A 407 20.10 -1.61 10.40
CA ALA A 407 18.70 -1.90 10.08
C ALA A 407 18.07 -0.81 9.20
N ILE A 408 17.24 -1.21 8.25
CA ILE A 408 16.46 -0.26 7.46
C ILE A 408 15.33 0.29 8.34
N PHE A 409 15.24 1.61 8.52
CA PHE A 409 14.16 2.26 9.26
C PHE A 409 12.78 1.83 8.74
N LEU A 410 11.93 1.29 9.63
CA LEU A 410 10.65 0.67 9.29
C LEU A 410 10.76 -0.24 8.06
N ALA A 411 11.81 -1.06 8.02
CA ALA A 411 11.90 -2.13 7.04
C ALA A 411 10.60 -2.93 7.13
N VAL A 412 9.84 -3.00 6.03
CA VAL A 412 8.85 -4.05 5.88
C VAL A 412 9.68 -5.33 5.80
N PRO A 413 9.74 -6.14 6.86
CA PRO A 413 10.54 -7.35 6.79
C PRO A 413 9.79 -8.26 5.83
N LEU A 414 10.47 -8.81 4.82
CA LEU A 414 10.05 -10.05 4.16
C LEU A 414 10.02 -11.25 5.15
N GLN A 415 10.02 -10.98 6.46
CA GLN A 415 10.39 -11.87 7.57
C GLN A 415 9.47 -11.74 8.79
N SER A 416 8.36 -10.98 8.75
CA SER A 416 7.32 -11.11 9.78
C SER A 416 6.56 -12.45 9.69
N SER A 417 6.76 -13.21 8.60
CA SER A 417 6.43 -14.65 8.49
C SER A 417 7.39 -15.59 9.27
N ILE A 418 8.51 -15.10 9.83
CA ILE A 418 9.61 -15.98 10.32
C ILE A 418 9.68 -16.11 11.86
N SER A 419 8.93 -15.34 12.66
CA SER A 419 9.00 -15.49 14.13
C SER A 419 8.23 -16.69 14.71
N GLN A 420 7.59 -17.54 13.89
CA GLN A 420 7.05 -18.83 14.34
C GLN A 420 8.03 -20.01 14.17
N PHE A 421 9.23 -19.79 13.63
CA PHE A 421 10.19 -20.86 13.30
C PHE A 421 11.03 -21.42 14.47
N ARG A 422 10.73 -21.12 15.74
CA ARG A 422 11.58 -21.55 16.87
C ARG A 422 11.07 -22.67 17.75
N LEU A 423 9.93 -23.32 17.45
CA LEU A 423 9.41 -24.38 18.32
C LEU A 423 9.50 -25.83 17.83
N HIS A 424 9.80 -26.16 16.57
CA HIS A 424 9.78 -27.57 16.14
C HIS A 424 10.97 -28.01 15.26
N ARG A 425 12.13 -28.25 15.88
CA ARG A 425 13.35 -28.72 15.19
C ARG A 425 13.54 -30.25 15.16
N ASN A 426 12.61 -31.08 15.65
CA ASN A 426 12.83 -32.53 15.82
C ASN A 426 12.12 -33.48 14.82
N LYS A 427 11.55 -33.02 13.70
CA LYS A 427 10.85 -33.91 12.72
C LYS A 427 11.48 -34.04 11.33
N TRP A 428 12.60 -33.38 11.06
CA TRP A 428 13.24 -33.35 9.73
C TRP A 428 13.95 -34.66 9.35
N MET A 429 14.51 -35.39 10.31
CA MET A 429 15.38 -36.53 10.01
C MET A 429 14.64 -37.80 9.53
N GLN A 430 13.33 -37.92 9.77
CA GLN A 430 12.55 -39.09 9.35
C GLN A 430 11.85 -38.92 7.98
N ARG A 431 11.71 -37.68 7.48
CA ARG A 431 11.00 -37.40 6.21
C ARG A 431 11.92 -37.44 4.98
N LEU A 432 13.23 -37.30 5.17
CA LEU A 432 14.21 -37.33 4.07
C LEU A 432 14.29 -38.70 3.37
N GLN A 433 14.06 -39.80 4.10
CA GLN A 433 14.07 -41.16 3.55
C GLN A 433 12.83 -41.48 2.70
N GLN A 434 11.69 -40.82 2.96
CA GLN A 434 10.44 -41.03 2.20
C GLN A 434 10.40 -40.21 0.90
N TRP A 435 11.11 -39.08 0.84
CA TRP A 435 11.21 -38.22 -0.34
C TRP A 435 11.98 -38.88 -1.50
N MET A 436 13.06 -39.61 -1.21
CA MET A 436 13.86 -40.26 -2.27
C MET A 436 13.15 -41.43 -2.94
N ALA A 437 12.26 -42.14 -2.24
CA ALA A 437 11.49 -43.24 -2.82
C ALA A 437 10.42 -42.79 -3.83
N ARG A 438 9.90 -41.56 -3.71
CA ARG A 438 8.80 -41.04 -4.55
C ARG A 438 9.25 -40.51 -5.91
N LYS A 439 10.49 -40.02 -6.05
CA LYS A 439 10.99 -39.46 -7.32
C LYS A 439 11.33 -40.50 -8.40
N ALA A 440 11.57 -41.75 -8.02
CA ALA A 440 11.85 -42.81 -8.99
C ALA A 440 10.62 -43.21 -9.85
N GLY A 441 9.40 -43.05 -9.31
CA GLY A 441 8.16 -43.43 -10.02
C GLY A 441 7.56 -42.34 -10.95
N ALA A 442 8.05 -41.10 -10.89
CA ALA A 442 7.51 -39.97 -11.67
C ALA A 442 8.07 -39.92 -13.10
N PHE A 443 9.30 -40.43 -13.32
CA PHE A 443 9.96 -40.39 -14.63
C PHE A 443 9.36 -41.39 -15.64
N GLN A 444 8.81 -42.52 -15.16
CA GLN A 444 8.10 -43.50 -16.00
C GLN A 444 6.71 -43.02 -16.48
N LYS A 445 6.00 -42.21 -15.69
CA LYS A 445 4.63 -41.75 -16.00
C LYS A 445 4.56 -40.65 -17.05
N TRP A 446 5.65 -39.91 -17.28
CA TRP A 446 5.69 -38.84 -18.29
C TRP A 446 5.74 -39.40 -19.72
N GLN A 447 6.35 -40.57 -19.91
CA GLN A 447 6.43 -41.25 -21.21
C GLN A 447 5.08 -41.85 -21.63
N GLU A 448 4.30 -42.38 -20.69
CA GLU A 448 2.96 -42.94 -20.97
C GLU A 448 1.87 -41.88 -21.19
N ALA A 449 2.05 -40.64 -20.68
CA ALA A 449 1.07 -39.57 -20.82
C ALA A 449 1.04 -38.97 -22.24
N ALA A 450 2.19 -38.89 -22.91
CA ALA A 450 2.32 -38.37 -24.27
C ALA A 450 1.64 -39.30 -25.31
N GLU A 451 1.76 -40.62 -25.17
CA GLU A 451 1.12 -41.61 -26.07
C GLU A 451 -0.41 -41.67 -25.91
N ARG A 452 -0.95 -41.27 -24.76
CA ARG A 452 -2.40 -41.18 -24.53
C ARG A 452 -3.03 -39.93 -25.14
N GLU A 453 -2.27 -38.86 -25.34
CA GLU A 453 -2.78 -37.56 -25.83
C GLU A 453 -3.09 -37.56 -27.34
N GLU A 454 -2.41 -38.41 -28.13
CA GLU A 454 -2.68 -38.58 -29.56
C GLU A 454 -3.98 -39.34 -29.85
N ARG A 455 -4.50 -40.13 -28.89
CA ARG A 455 -5.72 -40.96 -29.07
C ARG A 455 -7.03 -40.23 -28.75
N LEU A 456 -6.96 -38.99 -28.24
CA LEU A 456 -8.15 -38.24 -27.79
C LEU A 456 -8.80 -37.47 -28.93
N SER A 457 -10.14 -37.46 -28.97
CA SER A 457 -10.90 -36.65 -29.93
C SER A 457 -10.75 -35.15 -29.67
N VAL A 458 -10.94 -34.33 -30.71
CA VAL A 458 -10.88 -32.84 -30.61
C VAL A 458 -11.86 -32.31 -29.54
N SER A 459 -13.07 -32.86 -29.48
CA SER A 459 -14.07 -32.49 -28.47
C SER A 459 -13.61 -32.86 -27.06
N GLU A 460 -12.99 -34.03 -26.89
CA GLU A 460 -12.45 -34.44 -25.58
C GLU A 460 -11.27 -33.56 -25.14
N LYS A 461 -10.39 -33.18 -26.07
CA LYS A 461 -9.32 -32.20 -25.82
C LYS A 461 -9.89 -30.84 -25.39
N ALA A 462 -10.97 -30.38 -26.03
CA ALA A 462 -11.64 -29.12 -25.66
C ALA A 462 -12.35 -29.19 -24.30
N VAL A 463 -13.01 -30.30 -23.98
CA VAL A 463 -13.62 -30.52 -22.65
C VAL A 463 -12.54 -30.55 -21.57
N ARG A 464 -11.42 -31.25 -21.80
CA ARG A 464 -10.29 -31.26 -20.86
C ARG A 464 -9.71 -29.87 -20.65
N TYR A 465 -9.53 -29.10 -21.71
CA TYR A 465 -9.09 -27.71 -21.63
C TYR A 465 -10.02 -26.87 -20.71
N ILE A 466 -11.33 -26.98 -20.90
CA ILE A 466 -12.32 -26.24 -20.09
C ILE A 466 -12.31 -26.73 -18.64
N GLN A 467 -12.35 -28.04 -18.41
CA GLN A 467 -12.35 -28.62 -17.06
C GLN A 467 -11.09 -28.27 -16.28
N HIS A 468 -9.94 -28.26 -16.96
CA HIS A 468 -8.66 -27.94 -16.36
C HIS A 468 -8.55 -26.49 -15.89
N ARG A 469 -9.28 -25.59 -16.57
CA ARG A 469 -9.36 -24.18 -16.25
C ARG A 469 -10.56 -23.80 -15.37
N LYS A 470 -11.28 -24.78 -14.82
CA LYS A 470 -12.27 -24.50 -13.76
C LYS A 470 -11.56 -24.27 -12.43
N ILE A 471 -11.98 -23.21 -11.75
CA ILE A 471 -11.52 -22.92 -10.38
C ILE A 471 -11.93 -24.07 -9.45
N PRO A 472 -11.00 -24.58 -8.64
CA PRO A 472 -11.31 -25.55 -7.60
C PRO A 472 -12.36 -25.00 -6.60
N SER A 473 -13.43 -25.75 -6.33
CA SER A 473 -14.50 -25.32 -5.42
C SER A 473 -14.07 -25.24 -3.95
N ASP A 474 -13.05 -26.00 -3.58
CA ASP A 474 -12.42 -26.07 -2.26
C ASP A 474 -11.65 -24.79 -1.89
N ASN A 475 -11.33 -23.94 -2.87
CA ASN A 475 -10.58 -22.69 -2.68
C ASN A 475 -11.30 -21.45 -3.22
N SER A 476 -12.64 -21.50 -3.25
CA SER A 476 -13.49 -20.46 -3.84
C SER A 476 -13.29 -19.09 -3.19
N HIS A 477 -13.05 -19.02 -1.88
CA HIS A 477 -12.80 -17.78 -1.15
C HIS A 477 -11.51 -17.07 -1.59
N TYR A 478 -10.37 -17.78 -1.62
CA TYR A 478 -9.12 -17.25 -2.14
C TYR A 478 -9.26 -16.82 -3.60
N ALA A 479 -9.89 -17.67 -4.41
CA ALA A 479 -10.06 -17.44 -5.83
C ALA A 479 -10.98 -16.23 -6.14
N ALA A 480 -11.88 -15.85 -5.23
CA ALA A 480 -12.78 -14.71 -5.40
C ALA A 480 -12.02 -13.36 -5.46
N ILE A 481 -10.93 -13.21 -4.69
CA ILE A 481 -10.12 -11.98 -4.67
C ILE A 481 -9.45 -11.72 -6.03
N PHE A 482 -9.12 -12.78 -6.76
CA PHE A 482 -8.55 -12.70 -8.10
C PHE A 482 -9.60 -12.60 -9.22
N GLN A 483 -10.87 -12.89 -8.91
CA GLN A 483 -11.99 -12.90 -9.85
C GLN A 483 -12.96 -11.73 -9.70
N SER A 484 -12.75 -10.89 -8.70
CA SER A 484 -13.59 -9.72 -8.43
C SER A 484 -13.71 -8.86 -9.69
N GLN A 485 -14.95 -8.69 -10.15
CA GLN A 485 -15.28 -7.89 -11.32
C GLN A 485 -15.67 -6.48 -10.89
N GLY A 486 -15.07 -5.46 -11.50
CA GLY A 486 -15.38 -4.05 -11.22
C GLY A 486 -14.25 -3.31 -10.50
N TYR A 487 -14.59 -2.17 -9.88
CA TYR A 487 -13.66 -1.36 -9.12
C TYR A 487 -13.55 -1.87 -7.67
N ILE A 488 -12.38 -2.36 -7.31
CA ILE A 488 -12.10 -2.98 -5.99
C ILE A 488 -11.32 -1.99 -5.08
N GLY A 489 -11.05 -0.77 -5.56
CA GLY A 489 -10.21 0.24 -4.91
C GLY A 489 -8.92 0.53 -5.69
N GLU A 490 -8.37 1.75 -5.56
CA GLU A 490 -7.11 2.14 -6.20
C GLU A 490 -5.92 1.28 -5.73
N SER A 491 -5.97 0.70 -4.53
CA SER A 491 -4.91 -0.16 -3.96
C SER A 491 -4.66 -1.45 -4.74
N PHE A 492 -5.65 -1.94 -5.50
CA PHE A 492 -5.52 -3.11 -6.37
C PHE A 492 -5.14 -2.78 -7.81
N TRP A 493 -4.96 -1.49 -8.11
CA TRP A 493 -4.43 -1.01 -9.38
C TRP A 493 -2.92 -1.20 -9.44
N VAL A 494 -2.45 -1.76 -10.54
CA VAL A 494 -1.02 -2.03 -10.74
C VAL A 494 -0.64 -1.74 -12.18
N GLY A 495 0.37 -0.90 -12.34
CA GLY A 495 0.95 -0.56 -13.64
C GLY A 495 0.11 0.42 -14.45
N ARG A 496 0.38 0.46 -15.76
CA ARG A 496 -0.30 1.32 -16.75
C ARG A 496 -0.22 2.83 -16.48
N GLU A 497 0.88 3.23 -15.85
CA GLU A 497 1.17 4.64 -15.57
C GLU A 497 1.37 5.44 -16.86
N GLU A 498 1.89 4.82 -17.93
CA GLU A 498 2.00 5.45 -19.24
C GLU A 498 0.62 5.77 -19.84
N GLU A 499 -0.31 4.82 -19.78
CA GLU A 499 -1.68 4.99 -20.26
C GLU A 499 -2.46 6.02 -19.42
N LEU A 500 -2.24 6.04 -18.09
CA LEU A 500 -2.82 7.05 -17.19
C LEU A 500 -2.25 8.45 -17.46
N GLN A 501 -0.95 8.56 -17.68
CA GLN A 501 -0.34 9.84 -18.01
C GLN A 501 -0.81 10.32 -19.40
N HIS A 502 -0.98 9.40 -20.36
CA HIS A 502 -1.49 9.72 -21.68
C HIS A 502 -2.92 10.26 -21.63
N ILE A 503 -3.82 9.60 -20.89
CA ILE A 503 -5.20 10.08 -20.76
C ILE A 503 -5.29 11.40 -19.99
N ARG A 504 -4.43 11.61 -18.97
CA ARG A 504 -4.31 12.89 -18.29
C ARG A 504 -3.97 14.02 -19.26
N ASN A 505 -2.97 13.81 -20.12
CA ASN A 505 -2.59 14.80 -21.13
C ASN A 505 -3.76 15.13 -22.09
N ILE A 506 -4.57 14.12 -22.44
CA ILE A 506 -5.76 14.32 -23.28
C ILE A 506 -6.84 15.12 -22.55
N ILE A 507 -7.08 14.83 -21.28
CA ILE A 507 -8.02 15.58 -20.44
C ILE A 507 -7.57 17.03 -20.30
N ASP A 508 -6.29 17.28 -20.02
CA ASP A 508 -5.72 18.63 -19.93
C ASP A 508 -5.90 19.43 -21.25
N ASN A 509 -5.80 18.76 -22.40
CA ASN A 509 -6.06 19.37 -23.69
C ASN A 509 -7.57 19.65 -23.88
N TRP A 510 -8.43 18.71 -23.52
CA TRP A 510 -9.86 18.92 -23.57
C TRP A 510 -10.29 20.10 -22.68
N GLU A 511 -9.70 20.24 -21.50
CA GLU A 511 -9.95 21.37 -20.61
C GLU A 511 -9.62 22.71 -21.28
N LYS A 512 -8.57 22.75 -22.11
CA LYS A 512 -8.17 23.90 -22.95
C LYS A 512 -9.06 24.13 -24.19
N GLY A 513 -10.08 23.30 -24.40
CA GLY A 513 -11.06 23.45 -25.48
C GLY A 513 -10.83 22.57 -26.71
N TYR A 514 -9.89 21.62 -26.66
CA TYR A 514 -9.74 20.61 -27.71
C TYR A 514 -10.81 19.50 -27.58
N ARG A 515 -10.98 18.69 -28.63
CA ARG A 515 -11.96 17.59 -28.68
C ARG A 515 -11.68 16.52 -27.61
N GLY A 516 -12.65 16.21 -26.76
CA GLY A 516 -12.55 15.18 -25.72
C GLY A 516 -13.28 13.89 -26.08
N ALA A 517 -12.63 13.01 -26.85
CA ALA A 517 -13.18 11.68 -27.16
C ALA A 517 -12.07 10.62 -27.20
N VAL A 518 -12.15 9.60 -26.35
CA VAL A 518 -11.12 8.56 -26.19
C VAL A 518 -11.75 7.17 -26.24
N ALA A 519 -11.13 6.27 -27.00
CA ALA A 519 -11.48 4.85 -27.02
C ALA A 519 -10.49 4.02 -26.21
N ILE A 520 -11.00 3.17 -25.33
CA ILE A 520 -10.28 2.14 -24.61
C ILE A 520 -10.54 0.80 -25.31
N THR A 521 -9.48 0.18 -25.83
CA THR A 521 -9.58 -1.08 -26.56
C THR A 521 -8.81 -2.20 -25.87
N GLY A 522 -9.20 -3.44 -26.16
CA GLY A 522 -8.44 -4.61 -25.74
C GLY A 522 -9.25 -5.90 -25.74
N THR A 523 -8.56 -7.01 -25.57
CA THR A 523 -9.07 -8.38 -25.46
C THR A 523 -9.94 -8.58 -24.20
N ARG A 524 -10.63 -9.72 -24.10
CA ARG A 524 -11.40 -10.02 -22.88
C ARG A 524 -10.43 -10.13 -21.69
N PHE A 525 -10.85 -9.65 -20.52
CA PHE A 525 -10.05 -9.59 -19.29
C PHE A 525 -8.85 -8.64 -19.28
N SER A 526 -8.70 -7.80 -20.31
CA SER A 526 -7.63 -6.81 -20.38
C SER A 526 -7.76 -5.62 -19.42
N GLY A 527 -8.77 -5.58 -18.54
CA GLY A 527 -8.98 -4.51 -17.55
C GLY A 527 -9.58 -3.20 -18.09
N LYS A 528 -10.26 -3.21 -19.24
CA LYS A 528 -10.89 -2.01 -19.84
C LYS A 528 -11.85 -1.28 -18.91
N THR A 529 -12.82 -2.00 -18.36
CA THR A 529 -13.81 -1.45 -17.44
C THR A 529 -13.13 -0.85 -16.22
N PHE A 530 -12.20 -1.59 -15.60
CA PHE A 530 -11.47 -1.12 -14.42
C PHE A 530 -10.64 0.14 -14.68
N PHE A 531 -9.95 0.22 -15.84
CA PHE A 531 -9.21 1.42 -16.23
C PHE A 531 -10.14 2.62 -16.42
N GLY A 532 -11.29 2.45 -17.06
CA GLY A 532 -12.27 3.54 -17.23
C GLY A 532 -12.88 4.02 -15.91
N GLU A 533 -13.15 3.12 -14.97
CA GLU A 533 -13.60 3.47 -13.61
C GLU A 533 -12.52 4.27 -12.85
N ILE A 534 -11.25 3.93 -12.99
CA ILE A 534 -10.15 4.72 -12.39
C ILE A 534 -10.09 6.11 -12.99
N VAL A 535 -10.21 6.24 -14.30
CA VAL A 535 -10.22 7.54 -14.98
C VAL A 535 -11.41 8.38 -14.50
N ALA A 536 -12.59 7.77 -14.40
CA ALA A 536 -13.80 8.40 -13.89
C ALA A 536 -13.60 8.92 -12.46
N ASN A 537 -13.09 8.08 -11.55
CA ASN A 537 -12.93 8.43 -10.14
C ASN A 537 -11.81 9.46 -9.91
N ARG A 538 -10.68 9.32 -10.62
CA ARG A 538 -9.50 10.15 -10.41
C ARG A 538 -9.59 11.53 -11.06
N TYR A 539 -10.15 11.63 -12.27
CA TYR A 539 -10.17 12.88 -13.03
C TYR A 539 -11.56 13.53 -13.11
N PHE A 540 -12.64 12.78 -12.85
CA PHE A 540 -14.02 13.29 -12.88
C PHE A 540 -14.82 12.95 -11.62
N PRO A 541 -14.30 13.20 -10.40
CA PRO A 541 -14.97 12.82 -9.15
C PRO A 541 -16.34 13.50 -9.05
N GLY A 542 -17.40 12.68 -8.90
CA GLY A 542 -18.79 13.14 -8.84
C GLY A 542 -19.34 13.75 -10.15
N LYS A 543 -18.58 13.68 -11.25
CA LYS A 543 -18.94 14.24 -12.57
C LYS A 543 -18.89 13.20 -13.71
N ALA A 544 -18.51 11.97 -13.41
CA ALA A 544 -18.57 10.86 -14.35
C ALA A 544 -19.97 10.24 -14.36
N ILE A 545 -20.54 10.10 -15.56
CA ILE A 545 -21.86 9.51 -15.78
C ILE A 545 -21.66 8.19 -16.53
N ARG A 546 -21.89 7.08 -15.83
CA ARG A 546 -21.80 5.75 -16.42
C ARG A 546 -23.04 5.44 -17.24
N LEU A 547 -22.82 5.01 -18.47
CA LEU A 547 -23.85 4.61 -19.41
C LEU A 547 -23.65 3.13 -19.73
N SER A 548 -24.67 2.34 -19.39
CA SER A 548 -24.81 0.94 -19.79
C SER A 548 -26.27 0.64 -20.11
N PRO A 549 -26.55 -0.30 -21.03
CA PRO A 549 -27.93 -0.72 -21.30
C PRO A 549 -28.61 -1.26 -20.05
N ASP A 550 -29.91 -1.00 -19.93
CA ASP A 550 -30.81 -1.39 -18.84
C ASP A 550 -30.36 -0.92 -17.44
N ALA A 551 -29.52 0.11 -17.35
CA ALA A 551 -29.08 0.71 -16.09
C ALA A 551 -29.82 2.02 -15.78
N VAL A 552 -29.95 2.33 -14.49
CA VAL A 552 -30.47 3.62 -14.03
C VAL A 552 -29.35 4.65 -14.11
N VAL A 553 -29.52 5.64 -14.98
CA VAL A 553 -28.61 6.78 -15.11
C VAL A 553 -29.13 7.91 -14.23
N GLU A 554 -28.30 8.34 -13.28
CA GLU A 554 -28.60 9.48 -12.40
C GLU A 554 -27.74 10.69 -12.75
N VAL A 555 -28.37 11.83 -12.99
CA VAL A 555 -27.70 13.10 -13.28
C VAL A 555 -28.39 14.20 -12.47
N GLN A 556 -27.65 14.83 -11.55
CA GLN A 556 -28.16 15.91 -10.69
C GLN A 556 -29.49 15.56 -9.97
N GLY A 557 -29.58 14.34 -9.43
CA GLY A 557 -30.78 13.85 -8.73
C GLY A 557 -31.94 13.43 -9.63
N ARG A 558 -31.81 13.53 -10.96
CA ARG A 558 -32.78 13.00 -11.92
C ARG A 558 -32.36 11.61 -12.38
N LYS A 559 -33.31 10.68 -12.41
CA LYS A 559 -33.08 9.29 -12.81
C LYS A 559 -33.75 9.00 -14.15
N MET A 560 -33.08 8.23 -15.00
CA MET A 560 -33.62 7.67 -16.24
C MET A 560 -33.20 6.21 -16.35
N GLU A 561 -34.13 5.34 -16.70
CA GLU A 561 -33.78 3.98 -17.13
C GLU A 561 -33.25 4.05 -18.57
N ALA A 562 -31.95 3.80 -18.74
CA ALA A 562 -31.36 3.73 -20.06
C ALA A 562 -31.72 2.38 -20.69
N GLY A 563 -32.57 2.39 -21.73
CA GLY A 563 -32.73 1.21 -22.58
C GLY A 563 -31.53 1.02 -23.51
N TYR A 564 -31.76 0.42 -24.68
CA TYR A 564 -30.73 0.20 -25.71
C TYR A 564 -30.55 1.38 -26.69
N ASP A 565 -31.21 2.50 -26.43
CA ASP A 565 -31.17 3.71 -27.26
C ASP A 565 -30.10 4.67 -26.72
N LEU A 566 -28.92 4.66 -27.36
CA LEU A 566 -27.80 5.49 -26.93
C LEU A 566 -28.08 6.98 -27.17
N GLU A 567 -28.89 7.32 -28.16
CA GLU A 567 -29.25 8.71 -28.46
C GLU A 567 -30.04 9.33 -27.31
N LYS A 568 -31.04 8.61 -26.78
CA LYS A 568 -31.81 9.05 -25.60
C LYS A 568 -30.94 9.21 -24.36
N ALA A 569 -30.02 8.28 -24.14
CA ALA A 569 -29.11 8.33 -23.01
C ALA A 569 -28.19 9.56 -23.06
N LEU A 570 -27.59 9.82 -24.22
CA LEU A 570 -26.74 10.99 -24.43
C LEU A 570 -27.53 12.31 -24.39
N GLU A 571 -28.76 12.31 -24.89
CA GLU A 571 -29.64 13.49 -24.80
C GLU A 571 -29.97 13.84 -23.35
N PHE A 572 -30.24 12.83 -22.52
CA PHE A 572 -30.49 13.00 -21.08
C PHE A 572 -29.27 13.60 -20.36
N VAL A 573 -28.07 13.06 -20.63
CA VAL A 573 -26.81 13.61 -20.10
C VAL A 573 -26.67 15.07 -20.49
N ARG A 574 -26.80 15.39 -21.78
CA ARG A 574 -26.66 16.77 -22.26
C ARG A 574 -27.66 17.72 -21.60
N LYS A 575 -28.95 17.33 -21.53
CA LYS A 575 -30.02 18.17 -20.96
C LYS A 575 -29.80 18.51 -19.49
N HIS A 576 -29.11 17.65 -18.74
CA HIS A 576 -28.92 17.80 -17.29
C HIS A 576 -27.49 18.14 -16.87
N THR A 577 -26.62 18.49 -17.82
CA THR A 577 -25.23 18.88 -17.56
C THR A 577 -24.80 20.19 -18.24
N LEU A 578 -25.75 21.03 -18.67
CA LEU A 578 -25.47 22.26 -19.43
C LEU A 578 -24.44 23.21 -18.78
N ASN A 579 -24.40 23.28 -17.44
CA ASN A 579 -23.48 24.13 -16.68
C ASN A 579 -22.28 23.35 -16.08
N GLN A 580 -22.08 22.11 -16.50
CA GLN A 580 -21.01 21.25 -16.01
C GLN A 580 -20.21 20.71 -17.20
N ARG A 581 -18.97 20.30 -16.93
CA ARG A 581 -18.14 19.58 -17.90
C ARG A 581 -17.98 18.13 -17.43
N PRO A 582 -18.98 17.25 -17.68
CA PRO A 582 -18.96 15.88 -17.21
C PRO A 582 -18.13 14.96 -18.12
N MET A 583 -17.89 13.75 -17.63
CA MET A 583 -17.47 12.63 -18.46
C MET A 583 -18.66 11.71 -18.73
N ALA A 584 -18.90 11.37 -20.00
CA ALA A 584 -19.81 10.30 -20.38
C ALA A 584 -19.00 9.02 -20.58
N TRP A 585 -19.19 8.04 -19.69
CA TRP A 585 -18.50 6.75 -19.70
C TRP A 585 -19.39 5.68 -20.32
N ILE A 586 -19.11 5.30 -21.57
CA ILE A 586 -19.85 4.27 -22.29
C ILE A 586 -19.05 2.97 -22.22
N ASP A 587 -19.42 2.11 -21.28
CA ASP A 587 -18.77 0.82 -21.10
C ASP A 587 -19.38 -0.23 -22.04
N ASP A 588 -18.52 -1.01 -22.69
CA ASP A 588 -18.83 -2.09 -23.62
C ASP A 588 -19.80 -1.69 -24.73
N LEU A 589 -19.30 -0.90 -25.70
CA LEU A 589 -20.08 -0.44 -26.86
C LEU A 589 -20.77 -1.58 -27.62
N GLU A 590 -20.23 -2.82 -27.58
CA GLU A 590 -20.86 -4.01 -28.17
C GLU A 590 -22.28 -4.27 -27.65
N LEU A 591 -22.64 -3.79 -26.46
CA LEU A 591 -23.92 -4.07 -25.80
C LEU A 591 -25.03 -3.08 -26.18
N TRP A 592 -24.69 -1.95 -26.80
CA TRP A 592 -25.64 -0.90 -27.18
C TRP A 592 -26.42 -1.24 -28.45
N TRP A 593 -27.30 -2.23 -28.37
CA TRP A 593 -28.22 -2.59 -29.46
C TRP A 593 -29.41 -3.44 -28.97
N SER A 594 -30.53 -3.35 -29.66
CA SER A 594 -31.71 -4.20 -29.46
C SER A 594 -32.34 -4.62 -30.80
N PRO A 595 -33.32 -5.55 -30.82
CA PRO A 595 -34.08 -5.90 -32.03
C PRO A 595 -34.63 -4.71 -32.82
N SER A 596 -35.01 -3.65 -32.10
CA SER A 596 -35.52 -2.40 -32.68
C SER A 596 -34.42 -1.38 -32.99
N ILE A 597 -33.32 -1.37 -32.24
CA ILE A 597 -32.25 -0.36 -32.36
C ILE A 597 -30.92 -1.06 -32.68
N PRO A 598 -30.53 -1.18 -33.95
CA PRO A 598 -29.27 -1.81 -34.33
C PRO A 598 -28.06 -0.95 -33.96
N LEU A 599 -26.90 -1.59 -33.71
CA LEU A 599 -25.67 -0.92 -33.30
C LEU A 599 -25.24 0.21 -34.25
N ASN A 600 -25.41 0.04 -35.56
CA ASN A 600 -25.08 1.06 -36.55
C ASN A 600 -25.89 2.36 -36.40
N GLN A 601 -27.14 2.27 -35.92
CA GLN A 601 -27.95 3.43 -35.61
C GLN A 601 -27.37 4.17 -34.39
N ASN A 602 -27.07 3.45 -33.31
CA ASN A 602 -26.44 4.01 -32.13
C ASN A 602 -25.07 4.64 -32.45
N LEU A 603 -24.27 4.04 -33.34
CA LEU A 603 -22.99 4.62 -33.79
C LEU A 603 -23.15 5.93 -34.55
N ARG A 604 -24.19 6.06 -35.39
CA ARG A 604 -24.48 7.33 -36.09
C ARG A 604 -24.90 8.41 -35.11
N SER A 605 -25.73 8.07 -34.13
CA SER A 605 -26.15 9.03 -33.09
C SER A 605 -24.97 9.43 -32.20
N LEU A 606 -24.16 8.47 -31.77
CA LEU A 606 -22.92 8.72 -31.03
C LEU A 606 -21.98 9.65 -31.80
N ARG A 607 -21.77 9.41 -33.10
CA ARG A 607 -20.92 10.27 -33.93
C ARG A 607 -21.39 11.73 -33.92
N ARG A 608 -22.68 11.94 -34.16
CA ARG A 608 -23.28 13.29 -34.11
C ARG A 608 -23.06 13.95 -32.74
N TYR A 609 -23.34 13.23 -31.66
CA TYR A 609 -23.16 13.75 -30.30
C TYR A 609 -21.71 14.11 -29.96
N ILE A 610 -20.74 13.29 -30.36
CA ILE A 610 -19.33 13.62 -30.13
C ILE A 610 -18.93 14.82 -30.97
N ASP A 611 -19.31 14.88 -32.25
CA ASP A 611 -18.99 16.01 -33.12
C ASP A 611 -19.59 17.34 -32.58
N ASP A 612 -20.80 17.29 -32.02
CA ASP A 612 -21.52 18.47 -31.51
C ASP A 612 -21.13 18.89 -30.08
N HIS A 613 -20.70 17.94 -29.23
CA HIS A 613 -20.60 18.16 -27.78
C HIS A 613 -19.26 17.75 -27.14
N SER A 614 -18.27 17.31 -27.91
CA SER A 614 -16.96 16.87 -27.36
C SER A 614 -16.11 17.98 -26.73
N ASN A 615 -16.49 19.25 -26.85
CA ASN A 615 -15.83 20.36 -26.14
C ASN A 615 -16.38 20.57 -24.72
N SER A 616 -17.65 20.20 -24.47
CA SER A 616 -18.31 20.35 -23.17
C SER A 616 -18.45 19.05 -22.39
N ILE A 617 -18.52 17.91 -23.08
CA ILE A 617 -18.59 16.57 -22.49
C ILE A 617 -17.36 15.78 -22.92
N PHE A 618 -16.67 15.17 -21.96
CA PHE A 618 -15.58 14.24 -22.25
C PHE A 618 -16.15 12.84 -22.51
N PHE A 619 -15.97 12.31 -23.71
CA PHE A 619 -16.47 10.97 -24.07
C PHE A 619 -15.37 9.94 -23.87
N LEU A 620 -15.59 9.00 -22.95
CA LEU A 620 -14.74 7.84 -22.77
C LEU A 620 -15.55 6.60 -23.12
N MET A 621 -14.98 5.71 -23.93
CA MET A 621 -15.70 4.53 -24.41
C MET A 621 -14.84 3.28 -24.37
N SER A 622 -15.40 2.14 -23.97
CA SER A 622 -14.71 0.86 -24.08
C SER A 622 -15.29 -0.03 -25.18
N MET A 623 -14.43 -0.75 -25.89
CA MET A 623 -14.81 -1.77 -26.87
C MET A 623 -13.74 -2.85 -27.01
N GLY A 624 -14.13 -4.05 -27.41
CA GLY A 624 -13.26 -5.14 -27.79
C GLY A 624 -12.57 -4.89 -29.13
N ASN A 625 -11.36 -5.46 -29.27
CA ASN A 625 -10.57 -5.34 -30.51
C ASN A 625 -11.31 -5.86 -31.75
N VAL A 626 -12.12 -6.92 -31.59
CA VAL A 626 -12.91 -7.52 -32.66
C VAL A 626 -13.94 -6.53 -33.18
N LEU A 627 -14.73 -5.92 -32.29
CA LEU A 627 -15.70 -4.90 -32.67
C LEU A 627 -14.97 -3.70 -33.30
N LYS A 628 -13.90 -3.21 -32.67
CA LYS A 628 -13.12 -2.10 -33.22
C LYS A 628 -12.63 -2.37 -34.64
N SER A 629 -12.07 -3.55 -34.90
CA SER A 629 -11.60 -3.92 -36.24
C SER A 629 -12.76 -3.99 -37.25
N HIS A 630 -13.91 -4.53 -36.84
CA HIS A 630 -15.11 -4.58 -37.66
C HIS A 630 -15.63 -3.16 -37.98
N LEU A 631 -15.76 -2.31 -36.96
CA LEU A 631 -16.22 -0.93 -37.12
C LEU A 631 -15.21 -0.05 -37.86
N GLN A 632 -13.91 -0.30 -37.74
CA GLN A 632 -12.90 0.41 -38.51
C GLN A 632 -13.06 0.14 -40.01
N LYS A 633 -13.39 -1.10 -40.39
CA LYS A 633 -13.56 -1.50 -41.79
C LYS A 633 -14.81 -0.89 -42.44
N TYR A 634 -15.91 -0.76 -41.71
CA TYR A 634 -17.21 -0.35 -42.28
C TYR A 634 -17.70 1.05 -41.87
N HIS A 635 -17.15 1.62 -40.80
CA HIS A 635 -17.61 2.88 -40.21
C HIS A 635 -16.48 3.88 -39.89
N GLU A 636 -15.22 3.55 -40.21
CA GLU A 636 -14.04 4.39 -39.93
C GLU A 636 -13.98 4.88 -38.48
N ILE A 637 -14.37 4.03 -37.53
CA ILE A 637 -14.61 4.42 -36.12
C ILE A 637 -13.42 5.13 -35.47
N GLY A 638 -12.19 4.85 -35.89
CA GLY A 638 -10.99 5.53 -35.39
C GLY A 638 -11.00 7.04 -35.59
N ARG A 639 -11.70 7.57 -36.61
CA ARG A 639 -11.82 9.03 -36.85
C ARG A 639 -12.70 9.74 -35.81
N LEU A 640 -13.48 8.99 -35.04
CA LEU A 640 -14.36 9.52 -34.01
C LEU A 640 -13.60 9.97 -32.76
N PHE A 641 -12.44 9.36 -32.50
CA PHE A 641 -11.68 9.53 -31.27
C PHE A 641 -10.43 10.37 -31.53
N LEU A 642 -10.07 11.20 -30.54
CA LEU A 642 -8.78 11.89 -30.52
C LEU A 642 -7.64 10.88 -30.28
N SER A 643 -7.88 9.88 -29.43
CA SER A 643 -6.90 8.85 -29.10
C SER A 643 -7.55 7.50 -28.82
N GLU A 644 -6.78 6.46 -29.08
CA GLU A 644 -7.05 5.08 -28.69
C GLU A 644 -6.03 4.67 -27.62
N ILE A 645 -6.48 4.01 -26.55
CA ILE A 645 -5.65 3.41 -25.51
C ILE A 645 -5.88 1.90 -25.54
N ASN A 646 -4.87 1.15 -25.97
CA ASN A 646 -4.94 -0.30 -26.01
C ASN A 646 -4.41 -0.90 -24.71
N LEU A 647 -5.15 -1.86 -24.16
CA LEU A 647 -4.89 -2.47 -22.86
C LEU A 647 -4.54 -3.98 -22.94
N ASP A 648 -4.17 -4.51 -24.11
CA ASP A 648 -3.98 -5.96 -24.33
C ASP A 648 -2.87 -6.58 -23.49
N TYR A 649 -1.80 -5.82 -23.25
CA TYR A 649 -0.57 -6.34 -22.69
C TYR A 649 -0.15 -5.56 -21.44
N VAL A 650 0.39 -6.29 -20.46
CA VAL A 650 1.18 -5.75 -19.35
C VAL A 650 2.49 -6.53 -19.20
N PRO A 651 3.57 -5.88 -18.72
CA PRO A 651 4.84 -6.57 -18.49
C PRO A 651 4.74 -7.56 -17.32
N ALA A 652 5.69 -8.50 -17.27
CA ALA A 652 5.73 -9.54 -16.23
C ALA A 652 5.78 -8.97 -14.81
N SER A 653 6.46 -7.83 -14.62
CA SER A 653 6.50 -7.11 -13.34
C SER A 653 5.11 -6.70 -12.85
N VAL A 654 4.24 -6.22 -13.74
CA VAL A 654 2.88 -5.81 -13.40
C VAL A 654 2.01 -7.02 -13.03
N VAL A 655 2.19 -8.16 -13.70
CA VAL A 655 1.51 -9.41 -13.30
C VAL A 655 2.01 -9.90 -11.95
N TYR A 656 3.32 -9.84 -11.70
CA TYR A 656 3.92 -10.16 -10.41
C TYR A 656 3.32 -9.30 -9.29
N ASP A 657 3.33 -7.99 -9.44
CA ASP A 657 2.81 -7.04 -8.44
C ASP A 657 1.30 -7.23 -8.24
N ALA A 658 0.52 -7.43 -9.32
CA ALA A 658 -0.92 -7.62 -9.23
C ALA A 658 -1.33 -8.91 -8.53
N VAL A 659 -0.57 -9.98 -8.73
CA VAL A 659 -0.75 -11.24 -7.99
C VAL A 659 -0.30 -11.06 -6.55
N LEU A 660 0.84 -10.43 -6.32
CA LEU A 660 1.42 -10.23 -4.99
C LEU A 660 0.50 -9.41 -4.09
N ILE A 661 -0.03 -8.28 -4.57
CA ILE A 661 -0.94 -7.42 -3.81
C ILE A 661 -2.22 -8.17 -3.45
N ARG A 662 -2.82 -8.89 -4.41
CA ARG A 662 -4.06 -9.66 -4.17
C ARG A 662 -3.82 -10.85 -3.25
N HIS A 663 -2.69 -11.52 -3.40
CA HIS A 663 -2.30 -12.61 -2.50
C HIS A 663 -2.02 -12.09 -1.08
N GLY A 664 -1.32 -10.96 -0.95
CA GLY A 664 -1.07 -10.32 0.34
C GLY A 664 -2.35 -9.94 1.06
N ALA A 665 -3.37 -9.50 0.33
CA ALA A 665 -4.69 -9.19 0.86
C ALA A 665 -5.48 -10.42 1.36
N THR A 666 -5.04 -11.66 1.04
CA THR A 666 -5.77 -12.87 1.47
C THR A 666 -5.26 -13.44 2.80
N HIS A 667 -4.11 -12.99 3.31
CA HIS A 667 -3.44 -13.54 4.53
C HIS A 667 -3.27 -15.07 4.55
N ILE A 668 -3.26 -15.69 3.37
CA ILE A 668 -3.15 -17.14 3.20
C ILE A 668 -1.71 -17.46 2.84
N ASN A 669 -1.12 -18.45 3.49
CA ASN A 669 0.25 -18.87 3.20
C ASN A 669 0.31 -19.58 1.85
N LEU A 670 1.23 -19.16 0.97
CA LEU A 670 1.50 -19.86 -0.27
C LEU A 670 2.52 -20.97 -0.05
N LEU A 671 2.07 -22.21 -0.19
CA LEU A 671 2.90 -23.40 -0.06
C LEU A 671 3.26 -23.95 -1.44
N ASP A 672 4.45 -24.55 -1.53
CA ASP A 672 4.93 -25.32 -2.66
C ASP A 672 4.45 -26.77 -2.60
N GLU A 673 4.75 -27.57 -3.63
CA GLU A 673 4.39 -29.00 -3.69
C GLU A 673 4.93 -29.85 -2.53
N ASN A 674 5.90 -29.33 -1.76
CA ASN A 674 6.49 -30.00 -0.59
C ASN A 674 5.85 -29.53 0.74
N GLY A 675 4.89 -28.61 0.68
CA GLY A 675 4.25 -28.00 1.86
C GLY A 675 5.11 -26.93 2.53
N GLU A 676 6.15 -26.42 1.87
CA GLU A 676 7.01 -25.33 2.34
C GLU A 676 6.59 -24.00 1.72
N GLU A 677 6.80 -22.89 2.42
CA GLU A 677 6.40 -21.57 1.90
C GLU A 677 7.21 -21.19 0.64
N VAL A 678 6.53 -20.68 -0.38
CA VAL A 678 7.15 -20.34 -1.67
C VAL A 678 8.08 -19.13 -1.52
N ALA A 679 9.39 -19.37 -1.64
CA ALA A 679 10.39 -18.30 -1.60
C ALA A 679 10.21 -17.26 -2.74
N PRO A 680 10.63 -15.98 -2.56
CA PRO A 680 10.41 -14.92 -3.56
C PRO A 680 10.93 -15.24 -4.99
N PRO A 681 12.09 -15.89 -5.18
CA PRO A 681 12.52 -16.31 -6.53
C PRO A 681 11.61 -17.37 -7.14
N ALA A 682 11.03 -18.27 -6.33
CA ALA A 682 10.10 -19.28 -6.79
C ALA A 682 8.73 -18.66 -7.14
N PHE A 683 8.24 -17.73 -6.31
CA PHE A 683 7.04 -16.95 -6.59
C PHE A 683 7.19 -16.17 -7.91
N LYS A 684 8.34 -15.51 -8.11
CA LYS A 684 8.64 -14.81 -9.37
C LYS A 684 8.62 -15.76 -10.56
N ARG A 685 9.21 -16.96 -10.46
CA ARG A 685 9.16 -17.97 -11.53
C ARG A 685 7.74 -18.45 -11.83
N LEU A 686 6.89 -18.59 -10.82
CA LEU A 686 5.47 -18.94 -11.00
C LEU A 686 4.72 -17.82 -11.71
N SER A 687 4.90 -16.57 -11.28
CA SER A 687 4.31 -15.41 -11.93
C SER A 687 4.80 -15.24 -13.38
N ASP A 688 6.11 -15.38 -13.64
CA ASP A 688 6.69 -15.34 -14.99
C ASP A 688 6.14 -16.47 -15.89
N ARG A 689 5.82 -17.64 -15.32
CA ARG A 689 5.16 -18.73 -16.05
C ARG A 689 3.72 -18.34 -16.40
N ILE A 690 2.98 -17.77 -15.44
CA ILE A 690 1.59 -17.34 -15.64
C ILE A 690 1.51 -16.17 -16.63
N HIS A 691 2.44 -15.22 -16.57
CA HIS A 691 2.56 -14.13 -17.56
C HIS A 691 2.75 -14.67 -18.98
N ARG A 692 3.63 -15.66 -19.17
CA ARG A 692 3.83 -16.31 -20.47
C ARG A 692 2.59 -17.04 -20.97
N ILE A 693 1.88 -17.76 -20.10
CA ILE A 693 0.67 -18.52 -20.47
C ILE A 693 -0.49 -17.59 -20.80
N SER A 694 -0.61 -16.47 -20.07
CA SER A 694 -1.66 -15.45 -20.28
C SER A 694 -1.36 -14.49 -21.42
N GLY A 695 -0.17 -14.54 -22.03
CA GLY A 695 0.25 -13.61 -23.07
C GLY A 695 0.34 -12.15 -22.59
N GLY A 696 0.53 -11.94 -21.29
CA GLY A 696 0.52 -10.60 -20.68
C GLY A 696 -0.87 -9.97 -20.51
N ASN A 697 -1.97 -10.72 -20.70
CA ASN A 697 -3.30 -10.23 -20.35
C ASN A 697 -3.52 -10.34 -18.83
N ILE A 698 -3.73 -9.20 -18.17
CA ILE A 698 -3.77 -9.12 -16.70
C ILE A 698 -4.87 -9.97 -16.06
N GLY A 699 -6.11 -9.88 -16.54
CA GLY A 699 -7.21 -10.64 -15.94
C GLY A 699 -7.13 -12.13 -16.27
N GLU A 700 -6.61 -12.50 -17.44
CA GLU A 700 -6.28 -13.91 -17.74
C GLU A 700 -5.19 -14.42 -16.79
N ALA A 701 -4.15 -13.63 -16.51
CA ALA A 701 -3.10 -14.00 -15.58
C ALA A 701 -3.63 -14.24 -14.16
N LEU A 702 -4.47 -13.34 -13.65
CA LEU A 702 -5.12 -13.47 -12.34
C LEU A 702 -6.07 -14.69 -12.31
N PHE A 703 -6.79 -14.93 -13.40
CA PHE A 703 -7.64 -16.12 -13.53
C PHE A 703 -6.81 -17.42 -13.51
N GLN A 704 -5.70 -17.49 -14.25
CA GLN A 704 -4.80 -18.66 -14.26
C GLN A 704 -4.13 -18.89 -12.90
N TRP A 705 -3.81 -17.81 -12.18
CA TRP A 705 -3.34 -17.90 -10.79
C TRP A 705 -4.40 -18.57 -9.91
N ALA A 706 -5.64 -18.08 -9.95
CA ALA A 706 -6.75 -18.62 -9.18
C ALA A 706 -7.05 -20.10 -9.49
N VAL A 707 -6.94 -20.51 -10.76
CA VAL A 707 -7.08 -21.90 -11.20
C VAL A 707 -5.97 -22.81 -10.66
N SER A 708 -4.76 -22.27 -10.53
CA SER A 708 -3.57 -23.00 -10.07
C SER A 708 -3.50 -23.12 -8.56
N ALA A 709 -4.25 -22.29 -7.83
CA ALA A 709 -4.31 -22.26 -6.38
C ALA A 709 -5.34 -23.26 -5.82
N ARG A 710 -4.88 -24.23 -5.02
CA ARG A 710 -5.72 -25.19 -4.27
C ARG A 710 -5.60 -24.95 -2.78
N LYS A 711 -6.63 -25.34 -2.01
CA LYS A 711 -6.55 -25.31 -0.55
C LYS A 711 -5.45 -26.27 -0.09
N GLY A 712 -4.54 -25.80 0.76
CA GLY A 712 -3.49 -26.61 1.35
C GLY A 712 -4.00 -27.45 2.52
N GLU A 713 -3.21 -28.44 2.94
CA GLU A 713 -3.55 -29.31 4.08
C GLU A 713 -3.52 -28.55 5.42
N ALA A 714 -2.70 -27.50 5.53
CA ALA A 714 -2.67 -26.63 6.70
C ALA A 714 -3.78 -25.57 6.64
N GLU A 715 -4.37 -25.24 7.79
CA GLU A 715 -5.35 -24.17 7.89
C GLU A 715 -4.74 -22.83 7.47
N GLY A 716 -5.48 -22.04 6.68
CA GLY A 716 -4.98 -20.78 6.13
C GLY A 716 -3.86 -20.93 5.09
N SER A 717 -3.74 -22.08 4.41
CA SER A 717 -2.72 -22.29 3.37
C SER A 717 -3.31 -22.61 1.99
N VAL A 718 -2.57 -22.24 0.95
CA VAL A 718 -2.88 -22.52 -0.45
C VAL A 718 -1.64 -23.05 -1.15
N LEU A 719 -1.82 -24.13 -1.90
CA LEU A 719 -0.81 -24.72 -2.76
C LEU A 719 -0.99 -24.17 -4.18
N VAL A 720 0.06 -23.58 -4.75
CA VAL A 720 0.05 -23.24 -6.19
C VAL A 720 0.77 -24.34 -6.95
N GLU A 721 -0.04 -25.21 -7.56
CA GLU A 721 0.44 -26.21 -8.49
C GLU A 721 0.20 -25.69 -9.91
N PRO A 722 1.26 -25.32 -10.65
CA PRO A 722 1.11 -24.91 -12.03
C PRO A 722 0.59 -26.10 -12.83
N ARG A 723 -0.72 -26.10 -13.07
CA ARG A 723 -1.37 -27.23 -13.73
C ARG A 723 -0.86 -27.37 -15.18
N GLY A 724 -0.86 -28.60 -15.69
CA GLY A 724 -0.34 -28.93 -17.03
C GLY A 724 -0.92 -28.04 -18.14
N ASN A 725 -0.08 -27.61 -19.08
CA ASN A 725 -0.48 -26.62 -20.09
C ASN A 725 -1.26 -27.29 -21.24
N TYR A 726 -2.53 -27.65 -21.03
CA TYR A 726 -3.37 -28.15 -22.10
C TYR A 726 -3.64 -27.00 -23.10
N SER A 727 -3.27 -27.22 -24.36
CA SER A 727 -3.57 -26.27 -25.42
C SER A 727 -5.00 -26.45 -25.92
N MET A 728 -5.62 -25.35 -26.35
CA MET A 728 -6.91 -25.42 -27.05
C MET A 728 -6.67 -26.17 -28.38
N PRO A 729 -7.36 -27.30 -28.63
CA PRO A 729 -7.19 -28.02 -29.88
C PRO A 729 -7.75 -27.20 -31.05
N ASP A 730 -7.21 -27.41 -32.25
CA ASP A 730 -7.81 -26.79 -33.44
C ASP A 730 -9.12 -27.51 -33.82
N PHE A 731 -10.24 -26.92 -33.40
CA PHE A 731 -11.60 -27.39 -33.73
C PHE A 731 -12.28 -26.52 -34.81
N LEU A 732 -11.60 -25.49 -35.33
CA LEU A 732 -12.20 -24.50 -36.22
C LEU A 732 -12.30 -25.05 -37.65
N GLY A 733 -13.53 -25.34 -38.07
CA GLY A 733 -13.91 -25.38 -39.48
C GLY A 733 -14.48 -24.02 -39.93
N PRO A 734 -14.67 -23.79 -41.24
CA PRO A 734 -15.17 -22.51 -41.76
C PRO A 734 -16.50 -22.07 -41.12
N ASP A 735 -17.42 -23.01 -40.92
CA ASP A 735 -18.75 -22.69 -40.39
C ASP A 735 -18.75 -22.40 -38.88
N SER A 736 -17.95 -23.15 -38.11
CA SER A 736 -17.79 -22.83 -36.68
C SER A 736 -17.06 -21.51 -36.52
N ALA A 737 -16.12 -21.17 -37.40
CA ALA A 737 -15.45 -19.88 -37.40
C ALA A 737 -16.42 -18.72 -37.67
N VAL A 738 -17.27 -18.82 -38.71
CA VAL A 738 -18.29 -17.79 -39.00
C VAL A 738 -19.26 -17.60 -37.82
N LEU A 739 -19.76 -18.70 -37.26
CA LEU A 739 -20.66 -18.64 -36.10
C LEU A 739 -19.99 -17.97 -34.89
N LEU A 740 -18.76 -18.38 -34.57
CA LEU A 740 -18.01 -17.80 -33.45
C LEU A 740 -17.64 -16.33 -33.69
N CYS A 741 -17.34 -15.93 -34.93
CA CYS A 741 -17.13 -14.52 -35.27
C CYS A 741 -18.36 -13.68 -34.95
N ALA A 742 -19.55 -14.15 -35.33
CA ALA A 742 -20.80 -13.45 -35.04
C ALA A 742 -21.02 -13.28 -33.53
N VAL A 743 -20.73 -14.31 -32.73
CA VAL A 743 -20.79 -14.25 -31.26
C VAL A 743 -19.74 -13.27 -30.70
N MET A 744 -18.50 -13.35 -31.17
CA MET A 744 -17.38 -12.53 -30.66
C MET A 744 -17.54 -11.04 -30.98
N ILE A 745 -18.09 -10.68 -32.15
CA ILE A 745 -18.35 -9.28 -32.54
C ILE A 745 -19.40 -8.65 -31.62
N GLN A 746 -20.46 -9.39 -31.28
CA GLN A 746 -21.58 -8.87 -30.50
C GLN A 746 -21.37 -9.01 -28.98
N LYS A 747 -20.30 -9.71 -28.56
CA LYS A 747 -19.99 -10.12 -27.17
C LYS A 747 -21.01 -11.10 -26.57
N ARG A 748 -22.29 -10.89 -26.85
CA ARG A 748 -23.45 -11.68 -26.42
C ARG A 748 -24.52 -11.67 -27.52
N VAL A 749 -25.14 -12.81 -27.80
CA VAL A 749 -26.17 -12.95 -28.85
C VAL A 749 -27.27 -13.93 -28.42
N ASN A 750 -28.35 -14.08 -29.18
CA ASN A 750 -29.33 -15.16 -28.96
C ASN A 750 -29.64 -15.89 -30.28
N GLU A 751 -30.28 -17.06 -30.19
CA GLU A 751 -30.59 -17.86 -31.39
C GLU A 751 -31.45 -17.12 -32.41
N TYR A 752 -32.40 -16.30 -31.94
CA TYR A 752 -33.24 -15.49 -32.82
C TYR A 752 -32.39 -14.54 -33.69
N ARG A 753 -31.36 -13.93 -33.12
CA ARG A 753 -30.43 -13.05 -33.83
C ARG A 753 -29.45 -13.79 -34.72
N LEU A 754 -28.95 -14.94 -34.28
CA LEU A 754 -28.13 -15.79 -35.14
C LEU A 754 -28.93 -16.25 -36.36
N ARG A 755 -30.21 -16.60 -36.19
CA ARG A 755 -31.13 -16.91 -37.30
C ARG A 755 -31.33 -15.72 -38.24
N LYS A 756 -31.49 -14.51 -37.70
CA LYS A 756 -31.65 -13.29 -38.52
C LYS A 756 -30.37 -12.90 -39.27
N SER A 757 -29.20 -13.09 -38.69
CA SER A 757 -27.91 -12.70 -39.27
C SER A 757 -27.32 -13.74 -40.23
N LEU A 758 -27.49 -15.03 -39.93
CA LEU A 758 -27.01 -16.15 -40.76
C LEU A 758 -28.06 -16.65 -41.75
N GLY A 759 -29.31 -16.15 -41.67
CA GLY A 759 -30.39 -16.46 -42.60
C GLY A 759 -30.89 -17.91 -42.52
N PRO A 760 -31.47 -18.45 -43.62
CA PRO A 760 -32.01 -19.80 -43.67
C PRO A 760 -31.00 -20.89 -43.28
N SER A 761 -29.72 -20.66 -43.62
CA SER A 761 -28.61 -21.56 -43.27
C SER A 761 -28.45 -21.76 -41.77
N PHE A 762 -29.02 -20.90 -40.92
CA PHE A 762 -29.00 -21.12 -39.47
C PHE A 762 -29.66 -22.44 -39.09
N SER A 763 -30.89 -22.67 -39.55
CA SER A 763 -31.67 -23.86 -39.22
C SER A 763 -31.05 -25.12 -39.83
N ASP A 764 -30.54 -25.03 -41.06
CA ASP A 764 -30.04 -26.18 -41.80
C ASP A 764 -28.62 -26.60 -41.40
N LYS A 765 -27.79 -25.63 -40.98
CA LYS A 765 -26.34 -25.81 -40.81
C LYS A 765 -25.82 -25.40 -39.44
N TYR A 766 -26.15 -24.20 -38.98
CA TYR A 766 -25.51 -23.63 -37.79
C TYR A 766 -26.12 -24.07 -36.45
N VAL A 767 -27.38 -24.51 -36.41
CA VAL A 767 -28.03 -25.03 -35.18
C VAL A 767 -27.26 -26.20 -34.59
N ASN A 768 -26.88 -27.18 -35.41
CA ASN A 768 -26.14 -28.36 -34.95
C ASN A 768 -24.73 -27.99 -34.48
N ILE A 769 -24.09 -27.01 -35.15
CA ILE A 769 -22.77 -26.50 -34.76
C ILE A 769 -22.88 -25.77 -33.41
N LEU A 770 -23.90 -24.92 -33.25
CA LEU A 770 -24.17 -24.19 -32.01
C LEU A 770 -24.40 -25.15 -30.85
N GLN A 771 -25.24 -26.17 -31.04
CA GLN A 771 -25.48 -27.20 -30.03
C GLN A 771 -24.19 -27.93 -29.67
N ARG A 772 -23.36 -28.32 -30.64
CA ARG A 772 -22.06 -28.95 -30.38
C ARG A 772 -21.13 -28.04 -29.57
N LEU A 773 -21.05 -26.74 -29.89
CA LEU A 773 -20.23 -25.78 -29.15
C LEU A 773 -20.74 -25.56 -27.71
N LEU A 774 -22.06 -25.61 -27.49
CA LEU A 774 -22.67 -25.58 -26.17
C LEU A 774 -22.39 -26.87 -25.39
N SER A 775 -22.54 -28.04 -26.01
CA SER A 775 -22.29 -29.34 -25.36
C SER A 775 -20.83 -29.55 -24.97
N VAL A 776 -19.89 -29.04 -25.77
CA VAL A 776 -18.45 -29.04 -25.43
C VAL A 776 -18.12 -27.97 -24.38
N GLY A 777 -18.99 -26.97 -24.20
CA GLY A 777 -18.82 -25.88 -23.24
C GLY A 777 -17.97 -24.72 -23.76
N LEU A 778 -17.74 -24.60 -25.07
CA LEU A 778 -17.03 -23.48 -25.69
C LEU A 778 -17.92 -22.22 -25.76
N LEU A 779 -19.23 -22.44 -25.87
CA LEU A 779 -20.26 -21.42 -25.67
C LEU A 779 -21.05 -21.76 -24.41
N ILE A 780 -21.61 -20.75 -23.76
CA ILE A 780 -22.52 -20.91 -22.62
C ILE A 780 -23.82 -20.16 -22.88
N ARG A 781 -24.91 -20.69 -22.29
CA ARG A 781 -26.21 -20.03 -22.26
C ARG A 781 -26.45 -19.49 -20.86
N GLN A 782 -26.72 -18.20 -20.79
CA GLN A 782 -27.06 -17.49 -19.57
C GLN A 782 -28.55 -17.70 -19.20
N PRO A 783 -28.95 -17.50 -17.93
CA PRO A 783 -30.33 -17.74 -17.48
C PRO A 783 -31.41 -16.96 -18.24
N ASP A 784 -31.05 -15.78 -18.76
CA ASP A 784 -31.91 -14.92 -19.59
C ASP A 784 -31.97 -15.35 -21.08
N GLY A 785 -31.40 -16.51 -21.42
CA GLY A 785 -31.47 -17.11 -22.75
C GLY A 785 -30.42 -16.61 -23.74
N TRP A 786 -29.54 -15.70 -23.33
CA TRP A 786 -28.45 -15.21 -24.16
C TRP A 786 -27.25 -16.16 -24.20
N LEU A 787 -26.51 -16.10 -25.30
CA LEU A 787 -25.35 -16.92 -25.64
C LEU A 787 -24.09 -16.06 -25.65
N GLU A 788 -23.01 -16.58 -25.10
CA GLU A 788 -21.70 -15.95 -25.14
C GLU A 788 -20.59 -16.99 -25.19
N ALA A 789 -19.39 -16.57 -25.61
CA ALA A 789 -18.21 -17.40 -25.51
C ALA A 789 -17.88 -17.68 -24.04
N ASN A 790 -17.56 -18.93 -23.72
CA ASN A 790 -17.21 -19.31 -22.36
C ASN A 790 -16.03 -18.43 -21.90
N PRO A 791 -16.14 -17.69 -20.78
CA PRO A 791 -15.08 -16.82 -20.30
C PRO A 791 -13.75 -17.55 -20.13
N VAL A 792 -13.77 -18.84 -19.82
CA VAL A 792 -12.58 -19.68 -19.63
C VAL A 792 -11.82 -19.96 -20.94
N ALA A 793 -12.50 -19.91 -22.09
CA ALA A 793 -11.98 -20.25 -23.40
C ALA A 793 -11.96 -19.06 -24.39
N VAL A 794 -12.61 -17.94 -24.08
CA VAL A 794 -12.82 -16.81 -24.99
C VAL A 794 -11.53 -16.25 -25.60
N ASN A 795 -10.46 -16.11 -24.79
CA ASN A 795 -9.16 -15.62 -25.27
C ASN A 795 -8.49 -16.61 -26.22
N ALA A 796 -8.58 -17.92 -25.93
CA ALA A 796 -8.03 -18.96 -26.80
C ALA A 796 -8.84 -19.10 -28.10
N ILE A 797 -10.18 -19.00 -28.03
CA ILE A 797 -11.05 -18.95 -29.20
C ILE A 797 -10.71 -17.74 -30.07
N GLY A 798 -10.51 -16.57 -29.44
CA GLY A 798 -10.09 -15.35 -30.13
C GLY A 798 -8.75 -15.50 -30.85
N ALA A 799 -7.74 -16.04 -30.16
CA ALA A 799 -6.42 -16.33 -30.74
C ALA A 799 -6.49 -17.34 -31.90
N LEU A 800 -7.32 -18.37 -31.79
CA LEU A 800 -7.50 -19.40 -32.83
C LEU A 800 -8.23 -18.85 -34.07
N LEU A 801 -9.18 -17.94 -33.89
CA LEU A 801 -9.84 -17.24 -35.00
C LEU A 801 -8.89 -16.25 -35.68
N GLU A 802 -8.04 -15.58 -34.91
CA GLU A 802 -7.02 -14.66 -35.42
C GLU A 802 -5.91 -15.37 -36.19
N SER A 803 -5.40 -16.50 -35.69
CA SER A 803 -4.37 -17.29 -36.39
C SER A 803 -4.86 -17.81 -37.75
N LYS A 804 -6.18 -17.94 -37.92
CA LYS A 804 -6.86 -18.29 -39.18
C LYS A 804 -7.40 -17.07 -39.96
N ASN A 805 -7.04 -15.84 -39.58
CA ASN A 805 -7.42 -14.59 -40.23
C ASN A 805 -8.93 -14.29 -40.32
N TYR A 806 -9.74 -14.83 -39.41
CA TYR A 806 -11.18 -14.52 -39.37
C TYR A 806 -11.48 -13.20 -38.65
N ILE A 807 -10.69 -12.86 -37.62
CA ILE A 807 -10.83 -11.64 -36.83
C ILE A 807 -9.44 -11.07 -36.50
N LYS A 808 -9.41 -9.80 -36.11
CA LYS A 808 -8.26 -9.20 -35.42
C LYS A 808 -8.57 -9.19 -33.92
N TYR A 809 -7.88 -10.03 -33.15
CA TYR A 809 -8.17 -10.23 -31.73
C TYR A 809 -7.16 -9.51 -30.84
N HIS A 810 -5.87 -9.55 -31.16
CA HIS A 810 -4.84 -8.81 -30.45
C HIS A 810 -4.35 -7.60 -31.25
N GLN A 811 -3.94 -6.53 -30.56
CA GLN A 811 -3.12 -5.47 -31.15
C GLN A 811 -1.75 -5.50 -30.47
N TRP A 812 -0.82 -6.25 -31.06
CA TRP A 812 0.58 -6.21 -30.64
C TRP A 812 1.15 -4.88 -31.10
N LYS A 813 1.77 -4.09 -30.21
CA LYS A 813 2.62 -2.97 -30.63
C LYS A 813 3.68 -3.55 -31.57
N GLN A 814 3.72 -3.07 -32.82
CA GLN A 814 4.85 -3.29 -33.71
C GLN A 814 6.09 -2.58 -33.15
#